data_AF-A0A6Q2ZP20-F1
#
_entry.id   AF-A0A6Q2ZP20-F1
#
_cell.length_a   1.000
_cell.length_b   1.000
_cell.length_c   1.000
_cell.angle_alpha   90.00
_cell.angle_beta   90.00
_cell.angle_gamma   90.00
#
_symmetry.space_group_name_H-M   'P 1'
#
loop_
_entity.id
_entity.type
_entity.pdbx_description
1 polymer ?
#
loop_
_entity_poly.entity_id
_entity_poly.type
_entity_poly.pdbx_seq_one_letter_code
_entity_poly.pdbx_strand_id
1 'polypeptide(L)'
;LGVRILMTSYCFLYREADTQLSSDTDLEEPDVKNAKLGKGKVSPWREGQVWGSEGSWPWSGECHCQCRLVMVVFSDLSDTWVFFQSVVDDWIESYKNDRDIALLDLINFFIQCSGCKGAVSAEMFRHMQNSEIIRKMTEEFDEDSGDYPLTMAGPLWKKFKSSFCEFIGVLVRQCQYSIIYDEYMMDTVISLLTGLSDSQVRAFRHTSTLAAMKLMTALVNVALNLSINMDNTQRQYEAERNKVMAKRANDRLELLLQKRKELQENQDEIENMMNAIFKGVFVHRYRDAIAEIRAICIEEIGVWMKMYSDAFLNDSYLKYVGWTMHDKQGEVRLKCLTALQGLYYNRELNTRLELFTSRFKDRIVSMTLDKEYDVAVQAIKLLTLVLHSSDEVLTAEDCESVYHLVYSAHRPVAVAAGEFLYKKLFSHRGPEEEGMPRRGRQSLNGNLIKTTVFFFLESELHEHGAYLVDSLWECASELLKDWESTISLLLDEPMPGEEALTDRQETALIEVMLCAVRQACECHPPVGRGTGKRVLTAKEKKTQLDDRTRITEIFAVALPLLLAKYSVDAEKVTNLLQLPQFFDLEIYTTGRLEKHLESLLRQIREVVEKHTETDVLEACSMTYHALCNEEFTIFNRVDIARSQLLDELVDKFNRLLEDFLQEGEEPDEDDAYQVLSTLKRITAFHNAHDLSKWDLFTSNYKLLNTGLQNGDMPEQIVIHAMQCTHYVILWNLAKVSEGSSNKAFTILCDALMIFSHQMVSSGREQLEPLIYTPDSSLQAELLNFILDHVFIDQDDDNNSTDGQQDDEASKIEALHKRRNLLAAYCKLIIYNVVEMNTGADIFKQYMRYYNDYGDIIKETMSKTRQIDKIQCAKTLILSLQQLFNEMLSDLGCNFDRSSSSFCGIKELARRFSLTFGLDQLKTREAIAMLHKDGIEFAFKEPSPQGEGNPPLNLAFLDILSEFSSKLLRQDKKTVHLYLERFMTFQMALQREDCWLPLISYRNSLQAGGDDDTMSVMSGYSSRGSSIRSKKAKPASTGKRKLPEEESSSCSTDAQVWMNREQNVQTPVMMPSPHLTSTVLRDPKKMRPEESYMGVYQHHHQTPMDYNTQVTWMLAQRQQAEARQQQERANMQYAKMRSHMQHAIRRGSGLMEDDEEPIVEDVMMSSEDRLEDLNEGMDFDTMDIDLPPSKNRRERSELKPDYFDPSSIMDDSVLNVSMF
;
A
#
# COMPACT_ATOMS: atom_id res chain seq x y z
N LEU A 1 21.12 -12.40 -65.05
CA LEU A 1 21.41 -13.83 -64.79
C LEU A 1 20.73 -14.15 -63.45
N GLY A 2 20.07 -15.29 -63.20
CA GLY A 2 20.30 -16.64 -63.72
C GLY A 2 20.73 -17.52 -62.53
N VAL A 3 19.82 -17.98 -61.64
CA VAL A 3 18.85 -19.09 -61.76
C VAL A 3 19.42 -20.45 -61.30
N ARG A 4 18.91 -20.92 -60.15
CA ARG A 4 18.69 -22.33 -59.70
C ARG A 4 19.86 -23.25 -59.26
N ILE A 5 19.43 -24.31 -58.54
CA ILE A 5 19.94 -25.71 -58.52
C ILE A 5 21.23 -25.98 -57.69
N LEU A 6 21.36 -27.08 -56.92
CA LEU A 6 20.45 -28.07 -56.28
C LEU A 6 21.29 -29.01 -55.39
N MET A 7 20.71 -29.62 -54.33
CA MET A 7 21.08 -30.96 -53.74
C MET A 7 22.57 -31.23 -53.33
N THR A 8 22.97 -32.28 -52.57
CA THR A 8 22.31 -33.51 -52.05
C THR A 8 23.01 -34.00 -50.76
N SER A 9 22.30 -34.84 -49.98
CA SER A 9 22.76 -36.01 -49.21
C SER A 9 24.08 -36.03 -48.40
N TYR A 10 23.96 -36.50 -47.16
CA TYR A 10 24.80 -37.60 -46.63
C TYR A 10 23.92 -38.58 -45.84
N CYS A 11 24.17 -39.88 -45.98
CA CYS A 11 23.53 -40.97 -45.23
C CYS A 11 24.60 -41.98 -44.79
N PHE A 12 24.47 -42.61 -43.62
CA PHE A 12 25.24 -43.83 -43.31
C PHE A 12 24.54 -44.75 -42.28
N LEU A 13 24.37 -46.02 -42.66
CA LEU A 13 24.06 -47.22 -41.84
C LEU A 13 22.90 -47.23 -40.82
N TYR A 14 21.87 -48.02 -41.12
CA TYR A 14 21.68 -49.35 -40.48
C TYR A 14 21.14 -50.36 -41.53
N ARG A 15 20.89 -51.62 -41.17
CA ARG A 15 21.06 -52.78 -42.10
C ARG A 15 20.07 -53.94 -41.89
N GLU A 16 19.55 -54.49 -43.01
CA GLU A 16 18.80 -55.77 -43.18
C GLU A 16 17.47 -55.89 -42.38
N ALA A 17 16.38 -56.54 -42.84
CA ALA A 17 15.94 -57.13 -44.12
C ALA A 17 14.40 -56.81 -44.28
N ASP A 18 13.65 -57.07 -45.36
CA ASP A 18 13.60 -58.27 -46.19
C ASP A 18 12.88 -58.03 -47.56
N THR A 19 12.69 -59.11 -48.35
CA THR A 19 12.09 -59.16 -49.72
C THR A 19 10.66 -58.52 -49.88
N GLN A 20 10.11 -58.21 -51.06
CA GLN A 20 10.19 -58.91 -52.37
C GLN A 20 9.71 -58.09 -53.60
N LEU A 21 10.08 -58.55 -54.81
CA LEU A 21 9.72 -58.21 -56.23
C LEU A 21 8.57 -57.21 -56.55
N SER A 22 8.71 -56.27 -57.51
CA SER A 22 8.61 -56.41 -59.00
C SER A 22 7.17 -56.62 -59.50
N SER A 23 6.65 -56.02 -60.58
CA SER A 23 7.01 -54.92 -61.51
C SER A 23 5.65 -54.38 -62.11
N ASP A 24 5.46 -53.53 -63.12
CA ASP A 24 6.17 -53.23 -64.36
C ASP A 24 5.60 -51.97 -65.06
N THR A 25 6.33 -51.55 -66.09
CA THR A 25 6.01 -50.83 -67.36
C THR A 25 4.53 -50.76 -67.84
N ASP A 26 4.10 -49.83 -68.75
CA ASP A 26 4.86 -48.91 -69.62
C ASP A 26 4.10 -47.61 -70.06
N LEU A 27 4.78 -46.82 -70.90
CA LEU A 27 4.42 -45.53 -71.55
C LEU A 27 3.15 -45.50 -72.44
N GLU A 28 2.51 -44.33 -72.61
CA GLU A 28 2.45 -43.57 -73.90
C GLU A 28 1.70 -42.20 -73.82
N GLU A 29 1.94 -41.33 -74.82
CA GLU A 29 1.42 -39.97 -75.06
C GLU A 29 1.04 -39.87 -76.58
N PRO A 30 0.38 -38.83 -77.15
CA PRO A 30 -0.22 -37.61 -76.58
C PRO A 30 -1.60 -37.17 -77.21
N ASP A 31 -2.00 -35.93 -76.91
CA ASP A 31 -2.59 -34.90 -77.82
C ASP A 31 -4.12 -34.65 -78.05
N VAL A 32 -4.47 -33.37 -77.83
CA VAL A 32 -5.34 -32.46 -78.66
C VAL A 32 -6.87 -32.26 -78.42
N LYS A 33 -7.18 -31.00 -78.01
CA LYS A 33 -8.39 -30.13 -78.23
C LYS A 33 -9.70 -30.23 -77.40
N ASN A 34 -9.92 -29.14 -76.65
CA ASN A 34 -11.15 -28.31 -76.51
C ASN A 34 -12.54 -28.94 -76.26
N ALA A 35 -13.11 -28.70 -75.05
CA ALA A 35 -14.41 -28.02 -74.85
C ALA A 35 -14.69 -27.70 -73.36
N LYS A 36 -15.68 -26.84 -73.07
CA LYS A 36 -16.16 -26.48 -71.72
C LYS A 36 -17.20 -27.48 -71.21
N LEU A 37 -17.17 -27.86 -69.92
CA LEU A 37 -18.21 -27.53 -68.92
C LEU A 37 -17.92 -28.11 -67.50
N GLY A 38 -18.31 -27.36 -66.46
CA GLY A 38 -19.19 -27.87 -65.39
C GLY A 38 -18.63 -28.78 -64.26
N LYS A 39 -18.74 -28.26 -63.02
CA LYS A 39 -18.90 -28.94 -61.72
C LYS A 39 -17.74 -29.80 -61.14
N GLY A 40 -17.27 -29.34 -59.97
CA GLY A 40 -17.34 -30.14 -58.74
C GLY A 40 -16.24 -31.18 -58.48
N LYS A 41 -15.34 -30.86 -57.54
CA LYS A 41 -14.64 -31.85 -56.73
C LYS A 41 -14.59 -31.42 -55.26
N VAL A 42 -15.15 -32.27 -54.40
CA VAL A 42 -14.73 -32.38 -53.00
C VAL A 42 -13.33 -33.00 -52.99
N SER A 43 -12.46 -32.55 -52.09
CA SER A 43 -11.17 -33.19 -51.81
C SER A 43 -10.82 -33.04 -50.33
N PRO A 44 -10.10 -34.01 -49.72
CA PRO A 44 -10.24 -34.26 -48.28
C PRO A 44 -9.41 -33.34 -47.39
N TRP A 45 -9.84 -33.25 -46.13
CA TRP A 45 -9.11 -32.66 -45.02
C TRP A 45 -7.70 -33.27 -44.89
N ARG A 46 -6.72 -32.43 -44.56
CA ARG A 46 -5.45 -32.86 -43.97
C ARG A 46 -5.45 -32.48 -42.51
N GLU A 47 -5.07 -33.41 -41.65
CA GLU A 47 -4.79 -33.12 -40.25
C GLU A 47 -3.55 -32.21 -40.16
N GLY A 48 -3.71 -31.04 -39.53
CA GLY A 48 -2.60 -30.17 -39.16
C GLY A 48 -2.03 -30.58 -37.81
N GLN A 49 -0.72 -30.75 -37.71
CA GLN A 49 -0.07 -31.19 -36.47
C GLN A 49 -0.21 -30.11 -35.37
N VAL A 50 -0.92 -30.45 -34.29
CA VAL A 50 -0.88 -29.68 -33.04
C VAL A 50 0.51 -29.83 -32.43
N TRP A 51 1.12 -28.72 -32.02
CA TRP A 51 2.39 -28.73 -31.29
C TRP A 51 2.13 -29.17 -29.84
N GLY A 52 2.84 -30.20 -29.39
CA GLY A 52 2.72 -30.71 -28.03
C GLY A 52 3.47 -29.84 -27.02
N SER A 53 2.73 -29.29 -26.06
CA SER A 53 3.25 -28.74 -24.80
C SER A 53 2.49 -29.40 -23.65
N GLU A 54 3.20 -30.09 -22.77
CA GLU A 54 2.57 -30.85 -21.67
C GLU A 54 2.08 -29.90 -20.56
N GLY A 55 0.78 -29.64 -20.54
CA GLY A 55 0.06 -28.95 -19.46
C GLY A 55 -1.25 -29.69 -19.18
N SER A 56 -1.28 -30.49 -18.12
CA SER A 56 -2.45 -31.31 -17.77
C SER A 56 -3.54 -30.46 -17.13
N TRP A 57 -4.59 -30.17 -17.90
CA TRP A 57 -5.78 -29.45 -17.40
C TRP A 57 -6.56 -30.30 -16.38
N PRO A 58 -7.01 -29.74 -15.24
CA PRO A 58 -7.81 -30.45 -14.24
C PRO A 58 -9.29 -30.56 -14.64
N TRP A 59 -9.55 -31.07 -15.86
CA TRP A 59 -10.88 -31.38 -16.39
C TRP A 59 -10.91 -32.84 -16.90
N SER A 60 -10.29 -33.75 -16.16
CA SER A 60 -10.23 -35.18 -16.46
C SER A 60 -11.42 -35.95 -15.87
N GLY A 61 -12.62 -35.59 -16.31
CA GLY A 61 -13.87 -36.31 -16.10
C GLY A 61 -14.59 -36.50 -17.45
N GLU A 62 -15.24 -37.64 -17.66
CA GLU A 62 -15.71 -38.10 -18.99
C GLU A 62 -16.98 -37.38 -19.50
N CYS A 63 -16.93 -36.06 -19.68
CA CYS A 63 -18.02 -35.29 -20.32
C CYS A 63 -17.86 -35.25 -21.84
N HIS A 64 -18.56 -36.15 -22.53
CA HIS A 64 -18.33 -36.47 -23.95
C HIS A 64 -18.82 -35.42 -24.98
N CYS A 65 -19.32 -34.25 -24.54
CA CYS A 65 -20.00 -33.23 -25.36
C CYS A 65 -19.56 -31.79 -25.03
N GLN A 66 -18.29 -31.47 -25.21
CA GLN A 66 -17.76 -30.12 -24.96
C GLN A 66 -17.93 -29.21 -26.21
N CYS A 67 -18.61 -28.07 -26.07
CA CYS A 67 -19.02 -27.25 -27.21
C CYS A 67 -17.82 -26.61 -27.96
N ARG A 68 -17.82 -26.70 -29.30
CA ARG A 68 -16.77 -26.13 -30.18
C ARG A 68 -16.61 -24.61 -30.00
N LEU A 69 -17.70 -23.88 -29.75
CA LEU A 69 -17.69 -22.43 -29.49
C LEU A 69 -17.00 -22.09 -28.16
N VAL A 70 -17.13 -22.94 -27.14
CA VAL A 70 -16.50 -22.72 -25.83
C VAL A 70 -14.99 -22.89 -25.93
N MET A 71 -14.51 -23.95 -26.60
CA MET A 71 -13.07 -24.16 -26.86
C MET A 71 -12.43 -22.97 -27.59
N VAL A 72 -13.16 -22.34 -28.51
CA VAL A 72 -12.71 -21.15 -29.25
C VAL A 72 -12.44 -19.96 -28.32
N VAL A 73 -13.33 -19.68 -27.36
CA VAL A 73 -13.20 -18.53 -26.45
C VAL A 73 -12.01 -18.70 -25.47
N PHE A 74 -11.62 -19.94 -25.17
CA PHE A 74 -10.42 -20.27 -24.39
C PHE A 74 -9.12 -20.38 -25.22
N SER A 75 -9.17 -20.31 -26.55
CA SER A 75 -8.00 -20.56 -27.40
C SER A 75 -6.91 -19.48 -27.29
N ASP A 76 -5.65 -19.91 -27.21
CA ASP A 76 -4.52 -19.01 -26.95
C ASP A 76 -3.84 -18.50 -28.23
N LEU A 77 -4.63 -17.95 -29.16
CA LEU A 77 -4.15 -17.42 -30.44
C LEU A 77 -3.75 -15.94 -30.35
N SER A 78 -2.84 -15.52 -31.25
CA SER A 78 -2.27 -14.17 -31.33
C SER A 78 -3.18 -13.15 -32.03
N ASP A 79 -3.88 -13.57 -33.08
CA ASP A 79 -4.68 -12.72 -33.96
C ASP A 79 -6.18 -13.00 -33.76
N THR A 80 -6.68 -12.62 -32.58
CA THR A 80 -8.03 -12.95 -32.10
C THR A 80 -9.16 -12.53 -33.06
N TRP A 81 -9.07 -11.34 -33.67
CA TRP A 81 -10.13 -10.80 -34.53
C TRP A 81 -10.39 -11.64 -35.78
N VAL A 82 -9.33 -12.08 -36.48
CA VAL A 82 -9.47 -12.91 -37.70
C VAL A 82 -10.03 -14.29 -37.33
N PHE A 83 -9.64 -14.82 -36.17
CA PHE A 83 -10.13 -16.11 -35.68
C PHE A 83 -11.61 -16.05 -35.27
N PHE A 84 -12.04 -15.05 -34.51
CA PHE A 84 -13.46 -14.91 -34.14
C PHE A 84 -14.36 -14.68 -35.34
N GLN A 85 -13.91 -13.93 -36.35
CA GLN A 85 -14.66 -13.85 -37.61
C GLN A 85 -14.77 -15.23 -38.28
N SER A 86 -13.69 -16.00 -38.41
CA SER A 86 -13.76 -17.34 -39.00
C SER A 86 -14.71 -18.28 -38.26
N VAL A 87 -14.79 -18.22 -36.93
CA VAL A 87 -15.70 -19.08 -36.15
C VAL A 87 -17.15 -18.62 -36.26
N VAL A 88 -17.39 -17.31 -36.33
CA VAL A 88 -18.73 -16.77 -36.59
C VAL A 88 -19.19 -17.12 -38.01
N ASP A 89 -18.30 -17.05 -39.01
CA ASP A 89 -18.61 -17.41 -40.39
C ASP A 89 -18.91 -18.93 -40.51
N ASP A 90 -18.13 -19.80 -39.84
CA ASP A 90 -18.41 -21.24 -39.65
C ASP A 90 -19.81 -21.48 -39.03
N TRP A 91 -20.15 -20.77 -37.95
CA TRP A 91 -21.44 -20.90 -37.27
C TRP A 91 -22.59 -20.39 -38.14
N ILE A 92 -22.38 -19.31 -38.89
CA ILE A 92 -23.33 -18.76 -39.86
C ILE A 92 -23.56 -19.73 -41.04
N GLU A 93 -22.56 -20.48 -41.48
CA GLU A 93 -22.77 -21.57 -42.44
C GLU A 93 -23.55 -22.74 -41.82
N SER A 94 -23.26 -23.11 -40.56
CA SER A 94 -24.05 -24.10 -39.82
C SER A 94 -25.53 -23.71 -39.74
N TYR A 95 -25.82 -22.47 -39.31
CA TYR A 95 -27.19 -21.94 -39.18
C TYR A 95 -27.97 -21.87 -40.51
N LYS A 96 -27.27 -21.69 -41.63
CA LYS A 96 -27.88 -21.75 -42.98
C LYS A 96 -28.20 -23.18 -43.43
N ASN A 97 -27.56 -24.20 -42.84
CA ASN A 97 -27.79 -25.61 -43.15
C ASN A 97 -28.86 -26.22 -42.21
N ASP A 98 -28.75 -25.98 -40.89
CA ASP A 98 -29.74 -26.37 -39.89
C ASP A 98 -29.79 -25.33 -38.75
N ARG A 99 -30.96 -24.67 -38.60
CA ARG A 99 -31.16 -23.61 -37.61
C ARG A 99 -31.27 -24.14 -36.18
N ASP A 100 -31.94 -25.29 -35.99
CA ASP A 100 -32.16 -25.89 -34.67
C ASP A 100 -30.80 -26.28 -34.05
N ILE A 101 -29.95 -26.95 -34.83
CA ILE A 101 -28.66 -27.44 -34.36
C ILE A 101 -27.71 -26.27 -34.04
N ALA A 102 -27.62 -25.28 -34.93
CA ALA A 102 -26.75 -24.12 -34.70
C ALA A 102 -27.20 -23.26 -33.51
N LEU A 103 -28.51 -23.11 -33.28
CA LEU A 103 -29.03 -22.45 -32.07
C LEU A 103 -28.77 -23.29 -30.82
N LEU A 104 -28.93 -24.62 -30.86
CA LEU A 104 -28.62 -25.49 -29.73
C LEU A 104 -27.16 -25.37 -29.29
N ASP A 105 -26.21 -25.27 -30.22
CA ASP A 105 -24.80 -25.00 -29.93
C ASP A 105 -24.60 -23.63 -29.26
N LEU A 106 -25.31 -22.58 -29.73
CA LEU A 106 -25.21 -21.23 -29.18
C LEU A 106 -25.87 -21.10 -27.80
N ILE A 107 -26.95 -21.84 -27.55
CA ILE A 107 -27.59 -21.98 -26.23
C ILE A 107 -26.63 -22.64 -25.24
N ASN A 108 -26.05 -23.78 -25.62
CA ASN A 108 -25.08 -24.49 -24.81
C ASN A 108 -23.82 -23.66 -24.54
N PHE A 109 -23.37 -22.86 -25.52
CA PHE A 109 -22.28 -21.90 -25.34
C PHE A 109 -22.54 -20.91 -24.18
N PHE A 110 -23.71 -20.26 -24.12
CA PHE A 110 -24.01 -19.33 -23.03
C PHE A 110 -24.14 -20.02 -21.66
N ILE A 111 -24.68 -21.25 -21.63
CA ILE A 111 -24.78 -22.06 -20.41
C ILE A 111 -23.39 -22.47 -19.91
N GLN A 112 -22.53 -23.01 -20.78
CA GLN A 112 -21.18 -23.48 -20.42
C GLN A 112 -20.22 -22.31 -20.12
N CYS A 113 -20.35 -21.15 -20.79
CA CYS A 113 -19.66 -19.93 -20.41
C CYS A 113 -20.06 -19.40 -19.02
N SER A 114 -21.18 -19.85 -18.46
CA SER A 114 -21.58 -19.57 -17.08
C SER A 114 -20.96 -20.53 -16.06
N GLY A 115 -20.18 -21.54 -16.48
CA GLY A 115 -19.54 -22.54 -15.60
C GLY A 115 -20.34 -23.84 -15.41
N CYS A 116 -21.60 -23.88 -15.85
CA CYS A 116 -22.44 -25.08 -15.82
C CYS A 116 -21.86 -26.19 -16.70
N LYS A 117 -21.68 -27.40 -16.16
CA LYS A 117 -21.13 -28.55 -16.89
C LYS A 117 -22.18 -29.32 -17.70
N GLY A 118 -23.47 -29.22 -17.33
CA GLY A 118 -24.57 -29.84 -18.05
C GLY A 118 -24.76 -29.32 -19.49
N ALA A 119 -25.61 -30.00 -20.27
CA ALA A 119 -25.91 -29.62 -21.66
C ALA A 119 -27.42 -29.69 -21.98
N VAL A 120 -27.92 -28.65 -22.65
CA VAL A 120 -29.26 -28.63 -23.24
C VAL A 120 -29.28 -29.57 -24.44
N SER A 121 -30.23 -30.52 -24.47
CA SER A 121 -30.41 -31.44 -25.59
C SER A 121 -31.44 -30.93 -26.61
N ALA A 122 -31.42 -31.48 -27.83
CA ALA A 122 -32.37 -31.13 -28.89
C ALA A 122 -33.84 -31.43 -28.52
N GLU A 123 -34.08 -32.42 -27.65
CA GLU A 123 -35.41 -32.73 -27.11
C GLU A 123 -35.89 -31.62 -26.16
N MET A 124 -35.01 -31.16 -25.27
CA MET A 124 -35.29 -30.05 -24.35
C MET A 124 -35.58 -28.76 -25.14
N PHE A 125 -34.75 -28.43 -26.13
CA PHE A 125 -34.93 -27.22 -26.95
C PHE A 125 -36.26 -27.20 -27.74
N ARG A 126 -36.77 -28.36 -28.16
CA ARG A 126 -38.04 -28.47 -28.91
C ARG A 126 -39.29 -28.52 -28.03
N HIS A 127 -39.17 -28.95 -26.77
CA HIS A 127 -40.34 -29.33 -25.96
C HIS A 127 -40.41 -28.69 -24.56
N MET A 128 -39.36 -28.01 -24.09
CA MET A 128 -39.33 -27.30 -22.81
C MET A 128 -39.27 -25.78 -23.02
N GLN A 129 -39.84 -25.02 -22.08
CA GLN A 129 -39.71 -23.56 -22.03
C GLN A 129 -38.37 -23.15 -21.40
N ASN A 130 -37.87 -21.94 -21.72
CA ASN A 130 -36.60 -21.45 -21.19
C ASN A 130 -36.53 -21.48 -19.65
N SER A 131 -37.63 -21.20 -18.94
CA SER A 131 -37.70 -21.32 -17.47
C SER A 131 -37.48 -22.76 -16.97
N GLU A 132 -38.00 -23.75 -17.69
CA GLU A 132 -37.84 -25.18 -17.38
C GLU A 132 -36.42 -25.67 -17.71
N ILE A 133 -35.87 -25.20 -18.84
CA ILE A 133 -34.47 -25.45 -19.26
C ILE A 133 -33.52 -24.88 -18.22
N ILE A 134 -33.66 -23.62 -17.82
CA ILE A 134 -32.79 -22.97 -16.81
C ILE A 134 -32.90 -23.66 -15.46
N ARG A 135 -34.12 -24.06 -15.04
CA ARG A 135 -34.32 -24.87 -13.83
C ARG A 135 -33.57 -26.21 -13.94
N LYS A 136 -33.59 -26.84 -15.11
CA LYS A 136 -32.87 -28.10 -15.36
C LYS A 136 -31.34 -27.93 -15.40
N MET A 137 -30.83 -26.87 -16.03
CA MET A 137 -29.41 -26.52 -16.00
C MET A 137 -28.91 -26.06 -14.63
N THR A 138 -29.82 -25.73 -13.71
CA THR A 138 -29.52 -25.49 -12.29
C THR A 138 -29.45 -26.80 -11.49
N GLU A 139 -30.26 -27.81 -11.83
CA GLU A 139 -30.12 -29.17 -11.28
C GLU A 139 -28.83 -29.87 -11.78
N GLU A 140 -28.38 -29.54 -12.99
CA GLU A 140 -27.23 -30.16 -13.69
C GLU A 140 -26.06 -29.17 -13.85
N PHE A 141 -25.87 -28.27 -12.87
CA PHE A 141 -24.76 -27.32 -12.87
C PHE A 141 -23.43 -28.01 -12.58
N ASP A 142 -23.42 -28.94 -11.61
CA ASP A 142 -22.30 -29.83 -11.23
C ASP A 142 -21.03 -29.05 -10.82
N GLU A 143 -21.16 -28.04 -9.97
CA GLU A 143 -20.05 -27.20 -9.50
C GLU A 143 -19.15 -27.87 -8.45
N ASP A 144 -17.83 -27.66 -8.56
CA ASP A 144 -16.84 -28.07 -7.55
C ASP A 144 -16.57 -26.96 -6.50
N SER A 145 -16.90 -25.70 -6.82
CA SER A 145 -16.84 -24.53 -5.93
C SER A 145 -17.87 -23.47 -6.35
N GLY A 146 -18.01 -22.38 -5.59
CA GLY A 146 -18.85 -21.23 -5.97
C GLY A 146 -18.29 -20.36 -7.11
N ASP A 147 -17.19 -20.74 -7.75
CA ASP A 147 -16.53 -19.99 -8.82
C ASP A 147 -17.12 -20.28 -10.20
N TYR A 148 -17.03 -19.28 -11.09
CA TYR A 148 -17.43 -19.40 -12.48
C TYR A 148 -16.54 -18.51 -13.38
N PRO A 149 -16.55 -18.68 -14.72
CA PRO A 149 -15.58 -18.08 -15.63
C PRO A 149 -15.41 -16.54 -15.58
N LEU A 150 -16.33 -15.81 -14.94
CA LEU A 150 -16.23 -14.35 -14.78
C LEU A 150 -15.71 -13.89 -13.40
N THR A 151 -15.65 -14.75 -12.38
CA THR A 151 -15.04 -14.43 -11.06
C THR A 151 -13.62 -14.97 -10.92
N MET A 152 -13.26 -16.02 -11.66
CA MET A 152 -11.92 -16.62 -11.56
C MET A 152 -10.80 -15.62 -11.92
N ALA A 153 -9.76 -15.60 -11.09
CA ALA A 153 -8.64 -14.67 -11.21
C ALA A 153 -7.55 -15.19 -12.17
N GLY A 154 -6.88 -14.26 -12.87
CA GLY A 154 -5.68 -14.52 -13.67
C GLY A 154 -5.78 -14.08 -15.14
N PRO A 155 -4.66 -14.14 -15.90
CA PRO A 155 -4.64 -13.67 -17.29
C PRO A 155 -5.57 -14.45 -18.23
N LEU A 156 -5.67 -15.78 -18.05
CA LEU A 156 -6.53 -16.65 -18.86
C LEU A 156 -8.01 -16.27 -18.75
N TRP A 157 -8.51 -16.06 -17.53
CA TRP A 157 -9.90 -15.69 -17.29
C TRP A 157 -10.22 -14.25 -17.72
N LYS A 158 -9.25 -13.33 -17.62
CA LYS A 158 -9.33 -11.99 -18.25
C LYS A 158 -9.38 -12.07 -19.78
N LYS A 159 -8.60 -12.97 -20.41
CA LYS A 159 -8.66 -13.24 -21.86
C LYS A 159 -10.01 -13.84 -22.24
N PHE A 160 -10.50 -14.86 -21.53
CA PHE A 160 -11.85 -15.43 -21.69
C PHE A 160 -12.94 -14.37 -21.67
N LYS A 161 -12.98 -13.48 -20.65
CA LYS A 161 -13.99 -12.41 -20.56
C LYS A 161 -13.95 -11.48 -21.78
N SER A 162 -12.76 -11.16 -22.28
CA SER A 162 -12.58 -10.35 -23.50
C SER A 162 -13.07 -11.09 -24.75
N SER A 163 -12.60 -12.33 -24.96
CA SER A 163 -13.00 -13.24 -26.04
C SER A 163 -14.52 -13.44 -26.12
N PHE A 164 -15.18 -13.63 -24.97
CA PHE A 164 -16.63 -13.81 -24.86
C PHE A 164 -17.39 -12.56 -25.31
N CYS A 165 -16.93 -11.37 -24.89
CA CYS A 165 -17.52 -10.09 -25.31
C CYS A 165 -17.34 -9.83 -26.82
N GLU A 166 -16.16 -10.13 -27.38
CA GLU A 166 -15.87 -9.90 -28.79
C GLU A 166 -16.66 -10.87 -29.68
N PHE A 167 -16.75 -12.17 -29.33
CA PHE A 167 -17.53 -13.16 -30.08
C PHE A 167 -18.98 -12.72 -30.31
N ILE A 168 -19.67 -12.26 -29.25
CA ILE A 168 -21.05 -11.75 -29.33
C ILE A 168 -21.12 -10.53 -30.26
N GLY A 169 -20.16 -9.62 -30.15
CA GLY A 169 -20.07 -8.46 -31.02
C GLY A 169 -19.86 -8.80 -32.50
N VAL A 170 -18.97 -9.75 -32.81
CA VAL A 170 -18.70 -10.22 -34.18
C VAL A 170 -19.92 -10.93 -34.76
N LEU A 171 -20.56 -11.81 -33.97
CA LEU A 171 -21.75 -12.57 -34.38
C LEU A 171 -22.86 -11.67 -34.92
N VAL A 172 -23.26 -10.68 -34.13
CA VAL A 172 -24.29 -9.70 -34.50
C VAL A 172 -23.84 -8.88 -35.72
N ARG A 173 -22.57 -8.47 -35.78
CA ARG A 173 -22.00 -7.70 -36.90
C ARG A 173 -22.02 -8.46 -38.23
N GLN A 174 -21.80 -9.77 -38.25
CA GLN A 174 -21.90 -10.55 -39.50
C GLN A 174 -23.36 -10.85 -39.88
N CYS A 175 -24.25 -11.03 -38.91
CA CYS A 175 -25.68 -11.25 -39.15
C CYS A 175 -26.46 -10.00 -39.62
N GLN A 176 -25.91 -8.79 -39.45
CA GLN A 176 -26.62 -7.50 -39.53
C GLN A 176 -27.36 -7.18 -40.85
N TYR A 177 -27.09 -7.93 -41.93
CA TYR A 177 -27.67 -7.71 -43.27
C TYR A 177 -28.66 -8.80 -43.71
N SER A 178 -28.91 -9.83 -42.89
CA SER A 178 -29.86 -10.90 -43.24
C SER A 178 -30.40 -11.66 -42.02
N ILE A 179 -29.58 -12.52 -41.40
CA ILE A 179 -29.99 -13.44 -40.32
C ILE A 179 -30.60 -12.70 -39.12
N ILE A 180 -30.17 -11.46 -38.85
CA ILE A 180 -30.69 -10.68 -37.71
C ILE A 180 -32.19 -10.33 -37.84
N TYR A 181 -32.76 -10.38 -39.05
CA TYR A 181 -34.18 -10.09 -39.33
C TYR A 181 -34.99 -11.35 -39.68
N ASP A 182 -34.56 -12.55 -39.24
CA ASP A 182 -35.16 -13.81 -39.66
C ASP A 182 -36.26 -14.37 -38.73
N GLU A 183 -36.73 -13.53 -37.80
CA GLU A 183 -37.79 -13.81 -36.80
C GLU A 183 -37.53 -15.05 -35.94
N TYR A 184 -36.26 -15.51 -35.82
CA TYR A 184 -35.94 -16.74 -35.10
C TYR A 184 -34.62 -16.70 -34.30
N MET A 185 -33.53 -16.26 -34.92
CA MET A 185 -32.19 -16.29 -34.30
C MET A 185 -32.10 -15.40 -33.06
N MET A 186 -32.48 -14.13 -33.21
CA MET A 186 -32.36 -13.12 -32.15
C MET A 186 -33.37 -13.34 -31.03
N ASP A 187 -34.63 -13.65 -31.36
CA ASP A 187 -35.68 -13.94 -30.38
C ASP A 187 -35.32 -15.09 -29.44
N THR A 188 -34.75 -16.17 -29.99
CA THR A 188 -34.28 -17.33 -29.21
C THR A 188 -33.19 -16.90 -28.23
N VAL A 189 -32.19 -16.13 -28.69
CA VAL A 189 -31.06 -15.66 -27.87
C VAL A 189 -31.52 -14.65 -26.81
N ILE A 190 -32.33 -13.65 -27.17
CA ILE A 190 -32.84 -12.62 -26.26
C ILE A 190 -33.74 -13.25 -25.20
N SER A 191 -34.62 -14.19 -25.57
CA SER A 191 -35.49 -14.91 -24.64
C SER A 191 -34.68 -15.73 -23.63
N LEU A 192 -33.65 -16.47 -24.08
CA LEU A 192 -32.79 -17.23 -23.19
C LEU A 192 -31.98 -16.31 -22.25
N LEU A 193 -31.32 -15.30 -22.78
CA LEU A 193 -30.49 -14.38 -21.98
C LEU A 193 -31.34 -13.60 -20.96
N THR A 194 -32.55 -13.19 -21.34
CA THR A 194 -33.49 -12.55 -20.40
C THR A 194 -33.87 -13.51 -19.26
N GLY A 195 -34.26 -14.75 -19.57
CA GLY A 195 -34.57 -15.75 -18.56
C GLY A 195 -33.39 -16.07 -17.64
N LEU A 196 -32.19 -16.24 -18.19
CA LEU A 196 -30.97 -16.46 -17.40
C LEU A 196 -30.65 -15.26 -16.50
N SER A 197 -30.96 -14.03 -16.94
CA SER A 197 -30.73 -12.80 -16.18
C SER A 197 -31.70 -12.59 -15.02
N ASP A 198 -32.78 -13.36 -14.94
CA ASP A 198 -33.68 -13.37 -13.77
C ASP A 198 -33.42 -14.56 -12.83
N SER A 199 -32.51 -15.47 -13.20
CA SER A 199 -32.11 -16.59 -12.35
C SER A 199 -31.49 -16.13 -11.04
N GLN A 200 -31.84 -16.78 -9.94
CA GLN A 200 -31.22 -16.54 -8.63
C GLN A 200 -29.75 -16.99 -8.61
N VAL A 201 -29.37 -17.95 -9.45
CA VAL A 201 -27.99 -18.43 -9.62
C VAL A 201 -27.12 -17.29 -10.15
N ARG A 202 -26.18 -16.81 -9.32
CA ARG A 202 -25.27 -15.69 -9.66
C ARG A 202 -24.49 -15.94 -10.94
N ALA A 203 -24.01 -17.17 -11.15
CA ALA A 203 -23.19 -17.54 -12.31
C ALA A 203 -23.93 -17.35 -13.64
N PHE A 204 -25.17 -17.86 -13.75
CA PHE A 204 -26.04 -17.61 -14.89
C PHE A 204 -26.36 -16.12 -15.02
N ARG A 205 -26.80 -15.46 -13.94
CA ARG A 205 -27.27 -14.07 -13.97
C ARG A 205 -26.19 -13.07 -14.38
N HIS A 206 -24.97 -13.22 -13.87
CA HIS A 206 -23.84 -12.36 -14.23
C HIS A 206 -23.45 -12.58 -15.70
N THR A 207 -23.31 -13.83 -16.12
CA THR A 207 -22.87 -14.19 -17.48
C THR A 207 -23.89 -13.76 -18.54
N SER A 208 -25.17 -14.01 -18.30
CA SER A 208 -26.24 -13.61 -19.21
C SER A 208 -26.44 -12.10 -19.26
N THR A 209 -26.28 -11.39 -18.13
CA THR A 209 -26.32 -9.92 -18.13
C THR A 209 -25.17 -9.36 -18.97
N LEU A 210 -23.94 -9.86 -18.79
CA LEU A 210 -22.79 -9.45 -19.60
C LEU A 210 -23.04 -9.71 -21.10
N ALA A 211 -23.55 -10.89 -21.43
CA ALA A 211 -23.90 -11.24 -22.81
C ALA A 211 -24.98 -10.32 -23.39
N ALA A 212 -26.06 -10.07 -22.64
CA ALA A 212 -27.17 -9.22 -23.06
C ALA A 212 -26.75 -7.76 -23.24
N MET A 213 -25.90 -7.21 -22.36
CA MET A 213 -25.41 -5.84 -22.54
C MET A 213 -24.46 -5.73 -23.75
N LYS A 214 -23.63 -6.75 -24.04
CA LYS A 214 -22.79 -6.77 -25.26
C LYS A 214 -23.61 -6.97 -26.54
N LEU A 215 -24.68 -7.78 -26.47
CA LEU A 215 -25.68 -7.95 -27.53
C LEU A 215 -26.37 -6.61 -27.85
N MET A 216 -26.80 -5.88 -26.82
CA MET A 216 -27.36 -4.53 -26.94
C MET A 216 -26.35 -3.56 -27.57
N THR A 217 -25.10 -3.51 -27.09
CA THR A 217 -24.03 -2.67 -27.67
C THR A 217 -23.81 -2.97 -29.17
N ALA A 218 -23.92 -4.23 -29.59
CA ALA A 218 -23.83 -4.59 -31.00
C ALA A 218 -25.07 -4.17 -31.82
N LEU A 219 -26.28 -4.29 -31.26
CA LEU A 219 -27.52 -3.81 -31.88
C LEU A 219 -27.55 -2.28 -32.06
N VAL A 220 -27.04 -1.51 -31.09
CA VAL A 220 -26.89 -0.04 -31.19
C VAL A 220 -26.03 0.35 -32.40
N ASN A 221 -24.96 -0.41 -32.67
CA ASN A 221 -24.12 -0.21 -33.85
C ASN A 221 -24.84 -0.58 -35.17
N VAL A 222 -25.73 -1.59 -35.17
CA VAL A 222 -26.58 -1.90 -36.33
C VAL A 222 -27.62 -0.81 -36.57
N ALA A 223 -28.26 -0.28 -35.52
CA ALA A 223 -29.20 0.84 -35.61
C ALA A 223 -28.52 2.10 -36.19
N LEU A 224 -27.32 2.43 -35.72
CA LEU A 224 -26.51 3.52 -36.28
C LEU A 224 -26.19 3.31 -37.78
N ASN A 225 -25.79 2.09 -38.16
CA ASN A 225 -25.56 1.73 -39.57
C ASN A 225 -26.84 1.85 -40.41
N LEU A 226 -28.01 1.48 -39.87
CA LEU A 226 -29.30 1.63 -40.56
C LEU A 226 -29.66 3.12 -40.74
N SER A 227 -29.54 3.95 -39.69
CA SER A 227 -29.77 5.40 -39.76
C SER A 227 -28.91 6.07 -40.83
N ILE A 228 -27.60 5.79 -40.85
CA ILE A 228 -26.67 6.31 -41.87
C ILE A 228 -27.07 5.86 -43.27
N ASN A 229 -27.51 4.62 -43.45
CA ASN A 229 -28.00 4.10 -44.73
C ASN A 229 -29.35 4.70 -45.16
N MET A 230 -30.24 4.99 -44.21
CA MET A 230 -31.50 5.68 -44.43
C MET A 230 -31.25 7.11 -44.91
N ASP A 231 -30.40 7.89 -44.24
CA ASP A 231 -30.02 9.24 -44.67
C ASP A 231 -29.35 9.26 -46.04
N ASN A 232 -28.45 8.30 -46.31
CA ASN A 232 -27.83 8.15 -47.63
C ASN A 232 -28.85 7.81 -48.71
N THR A 233 -29.89 7.04 -48.39
CA THR A 233 -30.98 6.68 -49.32
C THR A 233 -31.95 7.87 -49.51
N GLN A 234 -32.27 8.61 -48.45
CA GLN A 234 -33.08 9.83 -48.49
C GLN A 234 -32.42 10.92 -49.33
N ARG A 235 -31.13 11.19 -49.13
CA ARG A 235 -30.36 12.15 -49.95
C ARG A 235 -30.29 11.72 -51.43
N GLN A 236 -30.22 10.41 -51.73
CA GLN A 236 -30.31 9.91 -53.11
C GLN A 236 -31.71 10.08 -53.71
N TYR A 237 -32.76 9.83 -52.95
CA TYR A 237 -34.16 10.03 -53.35
C TYR A 237 -34.42 11.50 -53.68
N GLU A 238 -33.99 12.42 -52.82
CA GLU A 238 -34.11 13.87 -53.05
C GLU A 238 -33.30 14.34 -54.25
N ALA A 239 -32.05 13.87 -54.42
CA ALA A 239 -31.22 14.20 -55.58
C ALA A 239 -31.82 13.72 -56.91
N GLU A 240 -32.50 12.57 -56.95
CA GLU A 240 -33.22 12.10 -58.13
C GLU A 240 -34.54 12.87 -58.33
N ARG A 241 -35.26 13.19 -57.25
CA ARG A 241 -36.53 13.95 -57.27
C ARG A 241 -36.33 15.36 -57.77
N ASN A 242 -35.25 16.02 -57.35
CA ASN A 242 -34.95 17.41 -57.69
C ASN A 242 -34.43 17.59 -59.12
N LYS A 243 -34.24 16.51 -59.91
CA LYS A 243 -33.97 16.63 -61.35
C LYS A 243 -35.16 17.21 -62.10
N VAL A 244 -34.84 18.03 -63.11
CA VAL A 244 -35.76 18.49 -64.16
C VAL A 244 -36.47 17.27 -64.77
N MET A 245 -37.80 17.35 -64.95
CA MET A 245 -38.63 16.15 -65.21
C MET A 245 -38.22 15.33 -66.44
N ALA A 246 -37.67 15.95 -67.49
CA ALA A 246 -37.14 15.25 -68.67
C ALA A 246 -35.84 14.44 -68.42
N LYS A 247 -35.27 14.49 -67.21
CA LYS A 247 -34.07 13.76 -66.77
C LYS A 247 -34.28 12.97 -65.47
N ARG A 248 -35.51 12.87 -64.98
CA ARG A 248 -35.89 12.17 -63.75
C ARG A 248 -36.23 10.71 -64.07
N ALA A 249 -35.56 9.75 -63.42
CA ALA A 249 -35.92 8.34 -63.52
C ALA A 249 -36.97 8.00 -62.46
N ASN A 250 -38.25 7.88 -62.85
CA ASN A 250 -39.34 7.58 -61.91
C ASN A 250 -39.19 6.18 -61.28
N ASP A 251 -38.83 5.18 -62.08
CA ASP A 251 -38.60 3.79 -61.63
C ASP A 251 -37.49 3.73 -60.56
N ARG A 252 -36.50 4.64 -60.65
CA ARG A 252 -35.44 4.79 -59.64
C ARG A 252 -35.94 5.47 -58.37
N LEU A 253 -36.89 6.40 -58.47
CA LEU A 253 -37.53 7.02 -57.30
C LEU A 253 -38.40 6.01 -56.56
N GLU A 254 -39.12 5.16 -57.27
CA GLU A 254 -39.92 4.07 -56.69
C GLU A 254 -39.02 3.04 -55.99
N LEU A 255 -37.93 2.60 -56.64
CA LEU A 255 -36.93 1.72 -56.01
C LEU A 255 -36.27 2.34 -54.76
N LEU A 256 -35.99 3.65 -54.77
CA LEU A 256 -35.42 4.34 -53.61
C LEU A 256 -36.45 4.52 -52.47
N LEU A 257 -37.74 4.70 -52.78
CA LEU A 257 -38.80 4.70 -51.78
C LEU A 257 -39.00 3.33 -51.15
N GLN A 258 -39.03 2.27 -51.98
CA GLN A 258 -39.14 0.89 -51.52
C GLN A 258 -37.96 0.50 -50.63
N LYS A 259 -36.72 0.78 -51.06
CA LYS A 259 -35.53 0.55 -50.22
C LYS A 259 -35.55 1.35 -48.91
N ARG A 260 -36.06 2.59 -48.93
CA ARG A 260 -36.20 3.39 -47.69
C ARG A 260 -37.25 2.80 -46.75
N LYS A 261 -38.32 2.19 -47.27
CA LYS A 261 -39.32 1.47 -46.49
C LYS A 261 -38.72 0.21 -45.85
N GLU A 262 -37.99 -0.59 -46.63
CA GLU A 262 -37.24 -1.77 -46.13
C GLU A 262 -36.24 -1.39 -45.02
N LEU A 263 -35.52 -0.27 -45.17
CA LEU A 263 -34.61 0.23 -44.13
C LEU A 263 -35.33 0.70 -42.86
N GLN A 264 -36.54 1.24 -42.97
CA GLN A 264 -37.36 1.61 -41.81
C GLN A 264 -37.89 0.36 -41.10
N GLU A 265 -38.43 -0.61 -41.84
CA GLU A 265 -38.93 -1.88 -41.29
C GLU A 265 -37.81 -2.65 -40.56
N ASN A 266 -36.59 -2.64 -41.09
CA ASN A 266 -35.41 -3.17 -40.40
C ASN A 266 -35.00 -2.34 -39.17
N GLN A 267 -35.19 -1.01 -39.16
CA GLN A 267 -34.87 -0.16 -38.01
C GLN A 267 -35.87 -0.41 -36.86
N ASP A 268 -37.17 -0.41 -37.17
CA ASP A 268 -38.24 -0.67 -36.21
C ASP A 268 -38.00 -2.01 -35.48
N GLU A 269 -37.52 -3.03 -36.20
CA GLU A 269 -37.24 -4.35 -35.63
C GLU A 269 -35.96 -4.41 -34.77
N ILE A 270 -34.89 -3.70 -35.16
CA ILE A 270 -33.71 -3.53 -34.29
C ILE A 270 -34.09 -2.74 -33.02
N GLU A 271 -34.98 -1.74 -33.13
CA GLU A 271 -35.52 -1.02 -31.98
C GLU A 271 -36.42 -1.90 -31.09
N ASN A 272 -37.17 -2.85 -31.64
CA ASN A 272 -37.90 -3.87 -30.88
C ASN A 272 -36.95 -4.74 -30.04
N MET A 273 -35.92 -5.32 -30.66
CA MET A 273 -34.90 -6.14 -29.98
C MET A 273 -34.16 -5.35 -28.89
N MET A 274 -33.76 -4.11 -29.19
CA MET A 274 -33.12 -3.22 -28.21
C MET A 274 -34.07 -2.92 -27.02
N ASN A 275 -35.35 -2.65 -27.29
CA ASN A 275 -36.36 -2.45 -26.24
C ASN A 275 -36.56 -3.69 -25.37
N ALA A 276 -36.53 -4.89 -25.96
CA ALA A 276 -36.68 -6.15 -25.25
C ALA A 276 -35.52 -6.37 -24.25
N ILE A 277 -34.27 -6.21 -24.69
CA ILE A 277 -33.10 -6.33 -23.81
C ILE A 277 -33.09 -5.22 -22.74
N PHE A 278 -33.43 -3.98 -23.12
CA PHE A 278 -33.41 -2.86 -22.19
C PHE A 278 -34.44 -3.02 -21.06
N LYS A 279 -35.69 -3.39 -21.41
CA LYS A 279 -36.77 -3.56 -20.44
C LYS A 279 -36.65 -4.87 -19.67
N GLY A 280 -36.31 -5.98 -20.33
CA GLY A 280 -36.19 -7.30 -19.71
C GLY A 280 -34.94 -7.48 -18.85
N VAL A 281 -33.79 -6.95 -19.28
CA VAL A 281 -32.50 -7.12 -18.58
C VAL A 281 -32.04 -5.84 -17.91
N PHE A 282 -31.74 -4.77 -18.67
CA PHE A 282 -31.04 -3.59 -18.10
C PHE A 282 -31.80 -2.98 -16.92
N VAL A 283 -33.11 -2.70 -17.08
CA VAL A 283 -33.97 -2.06 -16.07
C VAL A 283 -34.09 -2.88 -14.77
N HIS A 284 -33.75 -4.17 -14.79
CA HIS A 284 -33.70 -5.02 -13.59
C HIS A 284 -32.27 -5.19 -13.05
N ARG A 285 -31.27 -5.31 -13.93
CA ARG A 285 -29.87 -5.65 -13.56
C ARG A 285 -28.98 -4.45 -13.22
N TYR A 286 -29.29 -3.23 -13.67
CA TYR A 286 -28.57 -2.03 -13.20
C TYR A 286 -28.67 -1.81 -11.68
N ARG A 287 -29.63 -2.47 -11.04
CA ARG A 287 -29.94 -2.46 -9.60
C ARG A 287 -29.91 -3.87 -8.98
N ASP A 288 -29.09 -4.78 -9.52
CA ASP A 288 -28.82 -6.09 -8.90
C ASP A 288 -28.22 -5.94 -7.49
N ALA A 289 -28.36 -6.95 -6.63
CA ALA A 289 -27.63 -6.98 -5.36
C ALA A 289 -26.10 -7.04 -5.58
N ILE A 290 -25.66 -7.75 -6.63
CA ILE A 290 -24.24 -7.91 -6.98
C ILE A 290 -23.71 -6.65 -7.69
N ALA A 291 -22.66 -6.05 -7.14
CA ALA A 291 -22.11 -4.78 -7.62
C ALA A 291 -21.45 -4.87 -9.00
N GLU A 292 -20.69 -5.95 -9.28
CA GLU A 292 -20.15 -6.28 -10.61
C GLU A 292 -21.21 -6.21 -11.73
N ILE A 293 -22.43 -6.70 -11.45
CA ILE A 293 -23.54 -6.74 -12.40
C ILE A 293 -24.07 -5.31 -12.66
N ARG A 294 -24.22 -4.51 -11.61
CA ARG A 294 -24.58 -3.08 -11.74
C ARG A 294 -23.52 -2.31 -12.53
N ALA A 295 -22.24 -2.54 -12.24
CA ALA A 295 -21.10 -1.93 -12.93
C ALA A 295 -21.10 -2.25 -14.43
N ILE A 296 -21.39 -3.49 -14.83
CA ILE A 296 -21.52 -3.91 -16.24
C ILE A 296 -22.64 -3.14 -16.96
N CYS A 297 -23.83 -3.03 -16.34
CA CYS A 297 -24.93 -2.26 -16.94
C CYS A 297 -24.57 -0.78 -17.12
N ILE A 298 -23.95 -0.16 -16.11
CA ILE A 298 -23.55 1.26 -16.15
C ILE A 298 -22.42 1.54 -17.15
N GLU A 299 -21.49 0.60 -17.33
CA GLU A 299 -20.45 0.70 -18.35
C GLU A 299 -21.05 0.70 -19.76
N GLU A 300 -21.92 -0.25 -20.07
CA GLU A 300 -22.46 -0.39 -21.44
C GLU A 300 -23.48 0.70 -21.81
N ILE A 301 -24.32 1.19 -20.89
CA ILE A 301 -25.18 2.37 -21.18
C ILE A 301 -24.34 3.63 -21.48
N GLY A 302 -23.17 3.77 -20.83
CA GLY A 302 -22.18 4.79 -21.18
C GLY A 302 -21.65 4.64 -22.61
N VAL A 303 -21.40 3.40 -23.04
CA VAL A 303 -21.01 3.09 -24.42
C VAL A 303 -22.13 3.43 -25.41
N TRP A 304 -23.40 3.09 -25.13
CA TRP A 304 -24.52 3.39 -26.04
C TRP A 304 -24.72 4.91 -26.23
N MET A 305 -24.71 5.67 -25.13
CA MET A 305 -24.82 7.15 -25.17
C MET A 305 -23.67 7.81 -25.92
N LYS A 306 -22.46 7.22 -25.88
CA LYS A 306 -21.29 7.71 -26.61
C LYS A 306 -21.28 7.29 -28.09
N MET A 307 -21.80 6.10 -28.40
CA MET A 307 -21.76 5.52 -29.75
C MET A 307 -22.86 6.08 -30.66
N TYR A 308 -24.08 6.24 -30.14
CA TYR A 308 -25.24 6.74 -30.90
C TYR A 308 -26.00 7.78 -30.07
N SER A 309 -25.34 8.92 -29.86
CA SER A 309 -25.81 10.02 -29.00
C SER A 309 -27.16 10.62 -29.44
N ASP A 310 -27.52 10.58 -30.72
CA ASP A 310 -28.80 11.08 -31.20
C ASP A 310 -30.01 10.22 -30.76
N ALA A 311 -29.81 8.93 -30.51
CA ALA A 311 -30.83 8.05 -29.95
C ALA A 311 -30.74 7.93 -28.42
N PHE A 312 -29.52 7.86 -27.86
CA PHE A 312 -29.30 7.49 -26.47
C PHE A 312 -28.90 8.64 -25.52
N LEU A 313 -28.32 9.75 -26.00
CA LEU A 313 -27.89 10.84 -25.11
C LEU A 313 -29.06 11.77 -24.77
N ASN A 314 -29.88 11.34 -23.81
CA ASN A 314 -31.00 12.09 -23.25
C ASN A 314 -31.34 11.62 -21.83
N ASP A 315 -32.13 12.41 -21.10
CA ASP A 315 -32.52 12.19 -19.70
C ASP A 315 -33.12 10.80 -19.42
N SER A 316 -33.78 10.19 -20.40
CA SER A 316 -34.40 8.87 -20.21
C SER A 316 -33.37 7.76 -19.95
N TYR A 317 -32.13 7.93 -20.44
CA TYR A 317 -30.98 7.07 -20.20
C TYR A 317 -30.01 7.66 -19.17
N LEU A 318 -29.69 8.96 -19.23
CA LEU A 318 -28.76 9.62 -18.32
C LEU A 318 -29.17 9.49 -16.84
N LYS A 319 -30.48 9.49 -16.53
CA LYS A 319 -30.99 9.32 -15.16
C LYS A 319 -30.45 8.08 -14.43
N TYR A 320 -30.20 6.97 -15.15
CA TYR A 320 -29.67 5.74 -14.55
C TYR A 320 -28.24 5.94 -14.03
N VAL A 321 -27.41 6.69 -14.76
CA VAL A 321 -26.06 7.07 -14.30
C VAL A 321 -26.16 8.09 -13.16
N GLY A 322 -27.05 9.07 -13.26
CA GLY A 322 -27.31 10.07 -12.22
C GLY A 322 -27.70 9.46 -10.86
N TRP A 323 -28.63 8.52 -10.86
CA TRP A 323 -28.99 7.77 -9.66
C TRP A 323 -27.81 6.92 -9.16
N THR A 324 -27.13 6.21 -10.05
CA THR A 324 -26.13 5.20 -9.68
C THR A 324 -24.78 5.79 -9.22
N MET A 325 -24.54 7.09 -9.40
CA MET A 325 -23.49 7.83 -8.67
C MET A 325 -23.67 7.82 -7.13
N HIS A 326 -24.82 7.39 -6.61
CA HIS A 326 -25.12 7.25 -5.18
C HIS A 326 -24.97 5.81 -4.65
N ASP A 327 -24.43 4.89 -5.47
CA ASP A 327 -24.18 3.49 -5.09
C ASP A 327 -23.22 3.37 -3.89
N LYS A 328 -23.38 2.32 -3.10
CA LYS A 328 -22.55 2.07 -1.91
C LYS A 328 -21.15 1.52 -2.27
N GLN A 329 -21.00 0.86 -3.42
CA GLN A 329 -19.72 0.28 -3.87
C GLN A 329 -19.01 1.18 -4.89
N GLY A 330 -17.72 1.47 -4.68
CA GLY A 330 -16.96 2.40 -5.50
C GLY A 330 -16.71 1.92 -6.92
N GLU A 331 -16.63 0.61 -7.17
CA GLU A 331 -16.52 0.10 -8.55
C GLU A 331 -17.69 0.57 -9.44
N VAL A 332 -18.89 0.68 -8.86
CA VAL A 332 -20.11 1.11 -9.55
C VAL A 332 -20.09 2.63 -9.75
N ARG A 333 -19.68 3.39 -8.72
CA ARG A 333 -19.49 4.85 -8.80
C ARG A 333 -18.41 5.24 -9.81
N LEU A 334 -17.33 4.46 -9.88
CA LEU A 334 -16.23 4.60 -10.83
C LEU A 334 -16.73 4.47 -12.28
N LYS A 335 -17.53 3.42 -12.57
CA LYS A 335 -18.14 3.25 -13.91
C LYS A 335 -19.01 4.44 -14.29
N CYS A 336 -19.82 4.97 -13.37
CA CYS A 336 -20.64 6.17 -13.61
C CYS A 336 -19.78 7.36 -14.07
N LEU A 337 -18.68 7.64 -13.36
CA LEU A 337 -17.78 8.74 -13.70
C LEU A 337 -17.07 8.51 -15.04
N THR A 338 -16.55 7.30 -15.30
CA THR A 338 -15.87 7.00 -16.58
C THR A 338 -16.83 7.05 -17.78
N ALA A 339 -18.10 6.68 -17.59
CA ALA A 339 -19.14 6.83 -18.61
C ALA A 339 -19.36 8.31 -18.94
N LEU A 340 -19.52 9.16 -17.91
CA LEU A 340 -19.70 10.61 -18.09
C LEU A 340 -18.47 11.27 -18.74
N GLN A 341 -17.24 10.98 -18.27
CA GLN A 341 -16.00 11.45 -18.91
C GLN A 341 -15.95 11.08 -20.40
N GLY A 342 -16.43 9.87 -20.73
CA GLY A 342 -16.53 9.40 -22.10
C GLY A 342 -17.39 10.27 -23.01
N LEU A 343 -18.37 11.01 -22.46
CA LEU A 343 -19.27 11.93 -23.16
C LEU A 343 -18.66 13.33 -23.25
N TYR A 344 -18.23 13.95 -22.13
CA TYR A 344 -17.64 15.31 -22.13
C TYR A 344 -16.37 15.45 -22.98
N TYR A 345 -15.64 14.34 -23.22
CA TYR A 345 -14.50 14.35 -24.13
C TYR A 345 -14.90 14.71 -25.58
N ASN A 346 -16.14 14.44 -25.99
CA ASN A 346 -16.69 14.94 -27.25
C ASN A 346 -17.43 16.27 -27.02
N ARG A 347 -16.78 17.38 -27.37
CA ARG A 347 -17.32 18.74 -27.19
C ARG A 347 -18.67 18.98 -27.87
N GLU A 348 -18.99 18.25 -28.93
CA GLU A 348 -20.27 18.36 -29.65
C GLU A 348 -21.47 17.89 -28.81
N LEU A 349 -21.23 17.09 -27.76
CA LEU A 349 -22.27 16.53 -26.89
C LEU A 349 -22.59 17.40 -25.65
N ASN A 350 -21.72 18.37 -25.34
CA ASN A 350 -21.75 19.11 -24.07
C ASN A 350 -23.09 19.82 -23.81
N THR A 351 -23.70 20.42 -24.84
CA THR A 351 -24.99 21.12 -24.70
C THR A 351 -26.16 20.21 -24.34
N ARG A 352 -26.06 18.91 -24.60
CA ARG A 352 -27.05 17.90 -24.16
C ARG A 352 -26.80 17.42 -22.73
N LEU A 353 -25.65 17.77 -22.14
CA LEU A 353 -25.29 17.40 -20.77
C LEU A 353 -25.63 18.50 -19.75
N GLU A 354 -25.69 19.78 -20.13
CA GLU A 354 -25.86 20.94 -19.21
C GLU A 354 -26.97 20.77 -18.14
N LEU A 355 -28.14 20.24 -18.51
CA LEU A 355 -29.24 19.98 -17.57
C LEU A 355 -28.94 18.83 -16.59
N PHE A 356 -28.21 17.81 -17.05
CA PHE A 356 -27.71 16.75 -16.19
C PHE A 356 -26.57 17.26 -15.29
N THR A 357 -25.65 18.08 -15.82
CA THR A 357 -24.54 18.66 -15.06
C THR A 357 -25.06 19.50 -13.92
N SER A 358 -25.91 20.51 -14.21
CA SER A 358 -26.49 21.40 -13.21
C SER A 358 -27.29 20.64 -12.13
N ARG A 359 -27.99 19.56 -12.49
CA ARG A 359 -28.74 18.72 -11.54
C ARG A 359 -27.85 17.85 -10.64
N PHE A 360 -26.68 17.40 -11.10
CA PHE A 360 -25.82 16.44 -10.38
C PHE A 360 -24.44 17.00 -9.99
N LYS A 361 -24.15 18.28 -10.26
CA LYS A 361 -22.88 18.98 -9.98
C LYS A 361 -22.44 18.76 -8.54
N ASP A 362 -23.29 19.07 -7.56
CA ASP A 362 -22.99 18.95 -6.13
C ASP A 362 -22.63 17.51 -5.74
N ARG A 363 -23.24 16.50 -6.39
CA ARG A 363 -22.87 15.10 -6.16
C ARG A 363 -21.49 14.81 -6.73
N ILE A 364 -21.17 15.27 -7.94
CA ILE A 364 -19.84 15.08 -8.55
C ILE A 364 -18.75 15.79 -7.73
N VAL A 365 -19.01 17.02 -7.27
CA VAL A 365 -18.12 17.74 -6.35
C VAL A 365 -17.95 16.98 -5.03
N SER A 366 -19.03 16.46 -4.42
CA SER A 366 -18.92 15.62 -3.22
C SER A 366 -18.15 14.29 -3.43
N MET A 367 -17.91 13.88 -4.68
CA MET A 367 -17.15 12.68 -5.04
C MET A 367 -15.65 12.95 -5.22
N THR A 368 -15.18 14.20 -5.24
CA THR A 368 -13.74 14.49 -5.16
C THR A 368 -13.16 14.09 -3.81
N LEU A 369 -14.03 13.97 -2.80
CA LEU A 369 -13.79 13.40 -1.48
C LEU A 369 -14.33 11.96 -1.34
N ASP A 370 -14.51 11.19 -2.41
CA ASP A 370 -15.05 9.83 -2.27
C ASP A 370 -14.15 8.94 -1.39
N LYS A 371 -14.77 8.01 -0.64
CA LYS A 371 -14.10 7.06 0.27
C LYS A 371 -13.04 6.20 -0.43
N GLU A 372 -13.20 6.00 -1.73
CA GLU A 372 -12.33 5.18 -2.55
C GLU A 372 -11.57 6.10 -3.51
N TYR A 373 -10.26 6.25 -3.32
CA TYR A 373 -9.48 7.30 -4.00
C TYR A 373 -9.54 7.22 -5.54
N ASP A 374 -9.72 6.04 -6.14
CA ASP A 374 -9.90 5.94 -7.60
C ASP A 374 -11.17 6.66 -8.08
N VAL A 375 -12.25 6.60 -7.30
CA VAL A 375 -13.49 7.36 -7.57
C VAL A 375 -13.22 8.85 -7.45
N ALA A 376 -12.47 9.28 -6.42
CA ALA A 376 -12.07 10.66 -6.23
C ALA A 376 -11.23 11.22 -7.40
N VAL A 377 -10.24 10.45 -7.89
CA VAL A 377 -9.44 10.81 -9.07
C VAL A 377 -10.33 10.99 -10.30
N GLN A 378 -11.30 10.09 -10.54
CA GLN A 378 -12.19 10.23 -11.69
C GLN A 378 -13.22 11.35 -11.53
N ALA A 379 -13.61 11.71 -10.30
CA ALA A 379 -14.51 12.84 -10.03
C ALA A 379 -13.82 14.17 -10.34
N ILE A 380 -12.57 14.35 -9.86
CA ILE A 380 -11.77 15.53 -10.18
C ILE A 380 -11.51 15.62 -11.69
N LYS A 381 -11.13 14.51 -12.35
CA LYS A 381 -10.94 14.48 -13.81
C LYS A 381 -12.23 14.76 -14.60
N LEU A 382 -13.39 14.39 -14.06
CA LEU A 382 -14.68 14.75 -14.63
C LEU A 382 -14.96 16.26 -14.49
N LEU A 383 -14.72 16.85 -13.31
CA LEU A 383 -14.82 18.30 -13.12
C LEU A 383 -13.84 19.08 -14.01
N THR A 384 -12.62 18.57 -14.20
CA THR A 384 -11.66 19.11 -15.17
C THR A 384 -12.24 19.10 -16.59
N LEU A 385 -12.98 18.06 -17.01
CA LEU A 385 -13.66 18.06 -18.31
C LEU A 385 -14.85 19.03 -18.35
N VAL A 386 -15.66 19.08 -17.30
CA VAL A 386 -16.79 20.04 -17.16
C VAL A 386 -16.29 21.48 -17.31
N LEU A 387 -15.17 21.82 -16.70
CA LEU A 387 -14.53 23.14 -16.78
C LEU A 387 -14.16 23.56 -18.22
N HIS A 388 -13.78 22.62 -19.10
CA HIS A 388 -13.57 22.93 -20.52
C HIS A 388 -14.87 23.01 -21.33
N SER A 389 -15.98 22.51 -20.80
CA SER A 389 -17.28 22.51 -21.47
C SER A 389 -18.05 23.81 -21.23
N SER A 390 -18.02 24.33 -20.00
CA SER A 390 -18.50 25.66 -19.63
C SER A 390 -17.83 26.07 -18.32
N ASP A 391 -17.24 27.27 -18.29
CA ASP A 391 -16.59 27.82 -17.10
C ASP A 391 -17.61 28.29 -16.04
N GLU A 392 -18.85 28.56 -16.46
CA GLU A 392 -19.95 29.10 -15.64
C GLU A 392 -20.65 28.05 -14.76
N VAL A 393 -20.42 26.75 -14.99
CA VAL A 393 -21.13 25.66 -14.30
C VAL A 393 -20.57 25.36 -12.90
N LEU A 394 -19.32 25.75 -12.63
CA LEU A 394 -18.65 25.55 -11.34
C LEU A 394 -18.52 26.89 -10.60
N THR A 395 -19.00 26.96 -9.37
CA THR A 395 -18.87 28.13 -8.50
C THR A 395 -17.44 28.28 -7.99
N ALA A 396 -17.13 29.43 -7.36
CA ALA A 396 -15.88 29.60 -6.63
C ALA A 396 -15.70 28.54 -5.54
N GLU A 397 -16.74 28.29 -4.74
CA GLU A 397 -16.77 27.27 -3.67
C GLU A 397 -16.53 25.85 -4.22
N ASP A 398 -17.10 25.50 -5.38
CA ASP A 398 -16.83 24.21 -6.04
C ASP A 398 -15.35 24.09 -6.38
N CYS A 399 -14.76 25.14 -6.98
CA CYS A 399 -13.35 25.15 -7.40
C CYS A 399 -12.41 25.09 -6.19
N GLU A 400 -12.67 25.88 -5.16
CA GLU A 400 -11.93 25.93 -3.89
C GLU A 400 -11.93 24.55 -3.19
N SER A 401 -13.06 23.85 -3.18
CA SER A 401 -13.15 22.49 -2.64
C SER A 401 -12.25 21.48 -3.38
N VAL A 402 -11.95 21.71 -4.67
CA VAL A 402 -10.98 20.92 -5.46
C VAL A 402 -9.56 21.41 -5.23
N TYR A 403 -9.35 22.72 -5.10
CA TYR A 403 -8.03 23.32 -4.86
C TYR A 403 -7.36 22.76 -3.61
N HIS A 404 -8.09 22.63 -2.50
CA HIS A 404 -7.56 22.04 -1.25
C HIS A 404 -6.99 20.63 -1.44
N LEU A 405 -7.41 19.90 -2.48
CA LEU A 405 -6.96 18.54 -2.75
C LEU A 405 -5.54 18.47 -3.33
N VAL A 406 -4.94 19.59 -3.77
CA VAL A 406 -3.51 19.62 -4.13
C VAL A 406 -2.59 19.33 -2.93
N TYR A 407 -3.12 19.41 -1.70
CA TYR A 407 -2.43 19.04 -0.47
C TYR A 407 -2.73 17.60 -0.02
N SER A 408 -3.56 16.84 -0.75
CA SER A 408 -3.90 15.46 -0.38
C SER A 408 -2.66 14.58 -0.23
N ALA A 409 -2.63 13.75 0.81
CA ALA A 409 -1.59 12.72 1.00
C ALA A 409 -1.58 11.70 -0.14
N HIS A 410 -2.73 11.45 -0.78
CA HIS A 410 -2.83 10.51 -1.89
C HIS A 410 -2.46 11.18 -3.22
N ARG A 411 -1.19 11.05 -3.63
CA ARG A 411 -0.62 11.71 -4.82
C ARG A 411 -1.49 11.66 -6.10
N PRO A 412 -2.15 10.54 -6.48
CA PRO A 412 -3.04 10.53 -7.65
C PRO A 412 -4.24 11.50 -7.57
N VAL A 413 -4.78 11.74 -6.37
CA VAL A 413 -5.81 12.77 -6.13
C VAL A 413 -5.20 14.15 -6.24
N ALA A 414 -4.04 14.36 -5.62
CA ALA A 414 -3.36 15.65 -5.59
C ALA A 414 -2.90 16.13 -6.98
N VAL A 415 -2.37 15.24 -7.81
CA VAL A 415 -2.00 15.54 -9.21
C VAL A 415 -3.23 15.77 -10.09
N ALA A 416 -4.35 15.07 -9.86
CA ALA A 416 -5.60 15.36 -10.57
C ALA A 416 -6.16 16.75 -10.20
N ALA A 417 -6.04 17.15 -8.93
CA ALA A 417 -6.37 18.50 -8.47
C ALA A 417 -5.40 19.55 -9.01
N GLY A 418 -4.10 19.23 -9.12
CA GLY A 418 -3.10 20.06 -9.78
C GLY A 418 -3.43 20.31 -11.25
N GLU A 419 -3.89 19.28 -11.98
CA GLU A 419 -4.37 19.41 -13.36
C GLU A 419 -5.63 20.30 -13.46
N PHE A 420 -6.54 20.23 -12.48
CA PHE A 420 -7.71 21.12 -12.41
C PHE A 420 -7.29 22.58 -12.15
N LEU A 421 -6.48 22.81 -11.11
CA LEU A 421 -5.95 24.11 -10.71
C LEU A 421 -5.17 24.79 -11.84
N TYR A 422 -4.27 24.04 -12.50
CA TYR A 422 -3.51 24.51 -13.66
C TYR A 422 -4.40 25.00 -14.80
N LYS A 423 -5.54 24.32 -15.03
CA LYS A 423 -6.45 24.67 -16.12
C LYS A 423 -7.43 25.78 -15.77
N LYS A 424 -7.83 25.94 -14.50
CA LYS A 424 -8.66 27.08 -14.07
C LYS A 424 -7.85 28.39 -14.06
N LEU A 425 -6.69 28.40 -13.40
CA LEU A 425 -5.93 29.63 -13.12
C LEU A 425 -4.82 29.95 -14.14
N PHE A 426 -4.18 28.96 -14.76
CA PHE A 426 -2.95 29.17 -15.56
C PHE A 426 -3.18 29.02 -17.08
N SER A 427 -4.40 28.67 -17.51
CA SER A 427 -4.72 28.44 -18.94
C SER A 427 -5.63 29.51 -19.57
N HIS A 428 -6.22 30.42 -18.78
CA HIS A 428 -7.06 31.50 -19.28
C HIS A 428 -6.21 32.64 -19.87
N ARG A 429 -5.89 32.54 -21.17
CA ARG A 429 -5.14 33.56 -21.90
C ARG A 429 -6.00 34.78 -22.23
N GLY A 430 -5.61 35.96 -21.76
CA GLY A 430 -6.12 37.23 -22.29
C GLY A 430 -5.54 37.52 -23.68
N PRO A 431 -6.33 38.03 -24.65
CA PRO A 431 -5.82 38.38 -25.98
C PRO A 431 -4.88 39.60 -26.00
N GLU A 432 -4.65 40.23 -24.84
CA GLU A 432 -3.78 41.41 -24.69
C GLU A 432 -2.29 41.05 -24.42
N GLU A 433 -1.97 39.79 -24.11
CA GLU A 433 -0.60 39.38 -23.72
C GLU A 433 0.34 39.04 -24.89
N GLU A 434 -0.12 38.98 -26.14
CA GLU A 434 0.76 38.72 -27.31
C GLU A 434 1.70 39.91 -27.66
N GLY A 435 1.74 40.94 -26.82
CA GLY A 435 2.55 42.15 -26.97
C GLY A 435 3.99 42.06 -26.44
N MET A 436 4.93 41.85 -27.37
CA MET A 436 6.40 41.82 -27.23
C MET A 436 7.03 40.59 -26.51
N PRO A 437 8.25 40.16 -26.92
CA PRO A 437 8.98 39.08 -26.26
C PRO A 437 9.62 39.57 -24.95
N ARG A 438 8.85 39.51 -23.86
CA ARG A 438 9.30 39.83 -22.50
C ARG A 438 10.21 38.71 -21.95
N ARG A 439 11.10 39.05 -21.01
CA ARG A 439 12.07 38.12 -20.38
C ARG A 439 12.19 38.40 -18.88
N GLY A 440 12.73 37.45 -18.13
CA GLY A 440 12.92 37.56 -16.68
C GLY A 440 11.62 37.90 -15.96
N ARG A 441 11.65 38.91 -15.09
CA ARG A 441 10.53 39.40 -14.27
C ARG A 441 9.22 39.64 -15.04
N GLN A 442 9.32 40.01 -16.32
CA GLN A 442 8.18 40.35 -17.17
C GLN A 442 7.68 39.20 -18.08
N SER A 443 8.29 38.01 -18.00
CA SER A 443 7.87 36.86 -18.82
C SER A 443 6.44 36.42 -18.46
N LEU A 444 5.79 35.69 -19.38
CA LEU A 444 4.49 35.05 -19.10
C LEU A 444 4.59 34.16 -17.85
N ASN A 445 5.68 33.42 -17.74
CA ASN A 445 6.00 32.59 -16.58
C ASN A 445 6.15 33.43 -15.30
N GLY A 446 6.71 34.64 -15.37
CA GLY A 446 6.83 35.55 -14.22
C GLY A 446 5.47 35.91 -13.59
N ASN A 447 4.45 36.18 -14.42
CA ASN A 447 3.07 36.36 -13.94
C ASN A 447 2.52 35.07 -13.32
N LEU A 448 2.67 33.93 -14.00
CA LEU A 448 2.17 32.64 -13.53
C LEU A 448 2.88 32.15 -12.25
N ILE A 449 4.16 32.45 -12.06
CA ILE A 449 4.92 32.20 -10.82
C ILE A 449 4.33 33.03 -9.66
N LYS A 450 4.01 34.32 -9.89
CA LYS A 450 3.29 35.13 -8.90
C LYS A 450 1.94 34.48 -8.55
N THR A 451 1.17 34.01 -9.54
CA THR A 451 -0.11 33.29 -9.29
C THR A 451 0.07 32.03 -8.43
N THR A 452 1.12 31.24 -8.63
CA THR A 452 1.44 30.10 -7.75
C THR A 452 1.71 30.54 -6.31
N VAL A 453 2.43 31.65 -6.13
CA VAL A 453 2.74 32.21 -4.80
C VAL A 453 1.50 32.78 -4.10
N PHE A 454 0.64 33.50 -4.83
CA PHE A 454 -0.67 33.94 -4.30
C PHE A 454 -1.50 32.74 -3.87
N PHE A 455 -1.67 31.74 -4.74
CA PHE A 455 -2.43 30.52 -4.41
C PHE A 455 -1.89 29.80 -3.16
N PHE A 456 -0.57 29.65 -3.04
CA PHE A 456 0.05 29.04 -1.87
C PHE A 456 -0.30 29.81 -0.58
N LEU A 457 -0.11 31.13 -0.60
CA LEU A 457 -0.37 32.01 0.55
C LEU A 457 -1.85 32.16 0.93
N GLU A 458 -2.75 32.14 -0.05
CA GLU A 458 -4.21 32.22 0.15
C GLU A 458 -4.80 30.90 0.65
N SER A 459 -4.12 29.77 0.40
CA SER A 459 -4.69 28.44 0.71
C SER A 459 -4.66 28.04 2.19
N GLU A 460 -3.81 28.68 3.01
CA GLU A 460 -3.66 28.54 4.48
C GLU A 460 -3.63 27.10 5.08
N LEU A 461 -3.54 26.05 4.27
CA LEU A 461 -3.54 24.64 4.68
C LEU A 461 -2.15 24.03 4.90
N HIS A 462 -1.08 24.68 4.41
CA HIS A 462 0.30 24.21 4.55
C HIS A 462 1.26 25.40 4.65
N GLU A 463 2.25 25.28 5.54
CA GLU A 463 3.32 26.26 5.73
C GLU A 463 4.46 26.10 4.71
N HIS A 464 4.52 24.98 4.00
CA HIS A 464 5.63 24.65 3.08
C HIS A 464 5.12 24.18 1.69
N GLY A 465 5.87 24.50 0.63
CA GLY A 465 5.44 24.39 -0.76
C GLY A 465 5.53 22.98 -1.36
N ALA A 466 6.21 22.04 -0.71
CA ALA A 466 6.59 20.74 -1.28
C ALA A 466 5.42 19.93 -1.88
N TYR A 467 4.26 19.91 -1.22
CA TYR A 467 3.09 19.16 -1.69
C TYR A 467 2.35 19.86 -2.85
N LEU A 468 2.38 21.21 -2.89
CA LEU A 468 1.84 21.98 -4.03
C LEU A 468 2.70 21.77 -5.28
N VAL A 469 4.03 21.86 -5.12
CA VAL A 469 5.00 21.66 -6.21
C VAL A 469 4.86 20.25 -6.81
N ASP A 470 4.76 19.20 -5.99
CA ASP A 470 4.58 17.83 -6.48
C ASP A 470 3.24 17.61 -7.21
N SER A 471 2.17 18.25 -6.76
CA SER A 471 0.85 18.18 -7.40
C SER A 471 0.85 18.84 -8.78
N LEU A 472 1.62 19.92 -8.93
CA LEU A 472 1.79 20.65 -10.20
C LEU A 472 2.91 20.06 -11.08
N TRP A 473 3.72 19.13 -10.57
CA TRP A 473 4.94 18.63 -11.23
C TRP A 473 4.71 18.04 -12.61
N GLU A 474 3.58 17.34 -12.82
CA GLU A 474 3.28 16.67 -14.10
C GLU A 474 2.63 17.60 -15.13
N CYS A 475 1.89 18.63 -14.71
CA CYS A 475 1.19 19.55 -15.62
C CYS A 475 1.92 20.88 -15.84
N ALA A 476 2.80 21.29 -14.93
CA ALA A 476 3.45 22.61 -14.91
C ALA A 476 4.97 22.55 -14.75
N SER A 477 5.64 21.42 -15.06
CA SER A 477 7.12 21.31 -14.96
C SER A 477 7.89 22.39 -15.74
N GLU A 478 7.33 22.97 -16.81
CA GLU A 478 7.98 24.05 -17.56
C GLU A 478 7.95 25.39 -16.80
N LEU A 479 6.91 25.61 -15.98
CA LEU A 479 6.78 26.78 -15.10
C LEU A 479 7.65 26.62 -13.85
N LEU A 480 7.58 25.46 -13.20
CA LEU A 480 8.30 25.16 -11.95
C LEU A 480 9.83 25.09 -12.12
N LYS A 481 10.32 24.94 -13.35
CA LYS A 481 11.76 24.93 -13.68
C LYS A 481 12.25 26.20 -14.36
N ASP A 482 11.42 27.25 -14.43
CA ASP A 482 11.85 28.59 -14.85
C ASP A 482 12.53 29.34 -13.69
N TRP A 483 13.71 28.83 -13.31
CA TRP A 483 14.54 29.42 -12.27
C TRP A 483 15.07 30.81 -12.69
N GLU A 484 15.23 31.09 -13.99
CA GLU A 484 15.64 32.41 -14.48
C GLU A 484 14.57 33.48 -14.18
N SER A 485 13.31 33.25 -14.55
CA SER A 485 12.21 34.16 -14.23
C SER A 485 12.01 34.28 -12.70
N THR A 486 12.20 33.20 -11.96
CA THR A 486 12.13 33.18 -10.49
C THR A 486 13.20 34.05 -9.83
N ILE A 487 14.46 33.94 -10.27
CA ILE A 487 15.57 34.75 -9.74
C ILE A 487 15.39 36.22 -10.12
N SER A 488 14.94 36.50 -11.36
CA SER A 488 14.57 37.87 -11.76
C SER A 488 13.47 38.47 -10.89
N LEU A 489 12.47 37.70 -10.46
CA LEU A 489 11.40 38.18 -9.57
C LEU A 489 11.94 38.59 -8.18
N LEU A 490 13.00 37.95 -7.71
CA LEU A 490 13.65 38.20 -6.41
C LEU A 490 14.76 39.26 -6.47
N LEU A 491 15.45 39.43 -7.61
CA LEU A 491 16.61 40.34 -7.74
C LEU A 491 16.35 41.60 -8.60
N ASP A 492 15.47 41.55 -9.60
CA ASP A 492 15.25 42.70 -10.49
C ASP A 492 14.21 43.66 -9.89
N GLU A 493 14.56 44.95 -9.85
CA GLU A 493 13.69 46.06 -9.47
C GLU A 493 12.39 46.09 -10.30
N PRO A 494 11.21 46.33 -9.70
CA PRO A 494 9.96 46.45 -10.43
C PRO A 494 9.96 47.70 -11.33
N MET A 495 9.34 47.58 -12.50
CA MET A 495 9.23 48.71 -13.42
C MET A 495 8.22 49.76 -12.93
N PRO A 496 8.31 51.04 -13.34
CA PRO A 496 7.35 52.07 -12.95
C PRO A 496 5.89 51.70 -13.31
N GLY A 497 5.08 51.38 -12.30
CA GLY A 497 3.70 50.92 -12.44
C GLY A 497 3.50 49.40 -12.27
N GLU A 498 4.56 48.64 -12.04
CA GLU A 498 4.49 47.26 -11.55
C GLU A 498 4.54 47.26 -10.00
N GLU A 499 3.75 46.41 -9.36
CA GLU A 499 3.84 46.21 -7.91
C GLU A 499 5.05 45.33 -7.56
N ALA A 500 5.76 45.73 -6.50
CA ALA A 500 6.82 44.93 -5.89
C ALA A 500 6.23 43.66 -5.25
N LEU A 501 7.06 42.63 -5.05
CA LEU A 501 6.66 41.53 -4.16
C LEU A 501 6.65 42.05 -2.72
N THR A 502 5.67 41.61 -1.94
CA THR A 502 5.69 41.78 -0.48
C THR A 502 6.64 40.77 0.16
N ASP A 503 7.14 41.08 1.36
CA ASP A 503 8.11 40.22 2.06
C ASP A 503 7.63 38.76 2.21
N ARG A 504 6.35 38.55 2.58
CA ARG A 504 5.70 37.23 2.66
C ARG A 504 5.63 36.51 1.29
N GLN A 505 5.51 37.25 0.19
CA GLN A 505 5.59 36.69 -1.17
C GLN A 505 7.02 36.34 -1.57
N GLU A 506 8.03 37.10 -1.13
CA GLU A 506 9.43 36.76 -1.36
C GLU A 506 9.83 35.48 -0.60
N THR A 507 9.39 35.32 0.66
CA THR A 507 9.54 34.07 1.42
C THR A 507 8.89 32.88 0.70
N ALA A 508 7.61 33.00 0.35
CA ALA A 508 6.87 31.96 -0.35
C ALA A 508 7.45 31.60 -1.72
N LEU A 509 7.98 32.58 -2.46
CA LEU A 509 8.66 32.35 -3.72
C LEU A 509 9.97 31.57 -3.54
N ILE A 510 10.74 31.86 -2.48
CA ILE A 510 11.96 31.13 -2.14
C ILE A 510 11.65 29.68 -1.73
N GLU A 511 10.58 29.45 -0.96
CA GLU A 511 10.13 28.10 -0.57
C GLU A 511 9.65 27.26 -1.77
N VAL A 512 8.81 27.83 -2.65
CA VAL A 512 8.35 27.16 -3.88
C VAL A 512 9.54 26.87 -4.82
N MET A 513 10.48 27.80 -4.95
CA MET A 513 11.71 27.64 -5.73
C MET A 513 12.59 26.50 -5.19
N LEU A 514 12.84 26.47 -3.88
CA LEU A 514 13.62 25.42 -3.22
C LEU A 514 12.96 24.05 -3.42
N CYS A 515 11.64 23.97 -3.23
CA CYS A 515 10.90 22.72 -3.45
C CYS A 515 11.02 22.21 -4.89
N ALA A 516 10.97 23.10 -5.89
CA ALA A 516 11.13 22.72 -7.29
C ALA A 516 12.58 22.30 -7.63
N VAL A 517 13.59 22.95 -7.03
CA VAL A 517 15.01 22.54 -7.15
C VAL A 517 15.23 21.16 -6.52
N ARG A 518 14.73 20.94 -5.30
CA ARG A 518 14.80 19.67 -4.57
C ARG A 518 14.18 18.53 -5.39
N GLN A 519 12.94 18.69 -5.85
CA GLN A 519 12.25 17.65 -6.63
C GLN A 519 12.88 17.41 -8.03
N ALA A 520 13.55 18.41 -8.61
CA ALA A 520 14.34 18.22 -9.83
C ALA A 520 15.59 17.36 -9.59
N CYS A 521 16.38 17.67 -8.55
CA CYS A 521 17.63 16.96 -8.28
C CYS A 521 17.43 15.58 -7.65
N GLU A 522 16.45 15.39 -6.76
CA GLU A 522 16.15 14.10 -6.12
C GLU A 522 15.36 13.15 -7.04
N CYS A 523 14.53 13.70 -7.95
CA CYS A 523 13.66 12.96 -8.86
C CYS A 523 12.67 11.97 -8.19
N HIS A 524 12.34 12.16 -6.91
CA HIS A 524 11.21 11.51 -6.24
C HIS A 524 10.23 12.55 -5.66
N PRO A 525 8.93 12.20 -5.49
CA PRO A 525 7.97 13.01 -4.72
C PRO A 525 8.43 13.20 -3.26
N PRO A 526 7.84 14.16 -2.53
CA PRO A 526 8.02 14.27 -1.08
C PRO A 526 7.53 13.02 -0.33
N VAL A 527 7.84 12.96 0.98
CA VAL A 527 7.41 11.90 1.90
C VAL A 527 5.89 11.67 1.84
N GLY A 528 5.45 10.44 2.07
CA GLY A 528 4.05 10.01 1.92
C GLY A 528 3.56 9.86 0.47
N ARG A 529 4.18 10.55 -0.50
CA ARG A 529 3.76 10.57 -1.92
C ARG A 529 4.61 9.70 -2.87
N GLY A 530 5.79 9.27 -2.45
CA GLY A 530 6.67 8.40 -3.24
C GLY A 530 6.19 6.94 -3.35
N THR A 531 6.38 6.31 -4.51
CA THR A 531 6.01 4.89 -4.76
C THR A 531 7.15 3.91 -4.41
N GLY A 532 7.63 4.00 -3.17
CA GLY A 532 8.75 3.18 -2.66
C GLY A 532 10.08 3.49 -3.37
N LYS A 533 11.05 2.55 -3.29
CA LYS A 533 12.36 2.67 -3.96
C LYS A 533 12.24 2.39 -5.48
N ARG A 534 11.52 3.26 -6.20
CA ARG A 534 11.34 3.22 -7.66
C ARG A 534 12.68 3.51 -8.37
N VAL A 535 13.03 2.69 -9.36
CA VAL A 535 14.22 2.91 -10.21
C VAL A 535 13.90 3.91 -11.32
N LEU A 536 14.70 4.97 -11.43
CA LEU A 536 14.61 5.97 -12.50
C LEU A 536 15.02 5.39 -13.87
N THR A 537 14.25 5.70 -14.91
CA THR A 537 14.56 5.32 -16.30
C THR A 537 15.77 6.10 -16.83
N ALA A 538 16.37 5.61 -17.92
CA ALA A 538 17.48 6.30 -18.58
C ALA A 538 17.13 7.71 -19.09
N LYS A 539 15.85 7.97 -19.42
CA LYS A 539 15.38 9.32 -19.77
C LYS A 539 15.34 10.23 -18.53
N GLU A 540 14.72 9.75 -17.46
CA GLU A 540 14.60 10.51 -16.20
C GLU A 540 15.98 10.84 -15.61
N LYS A 541 16.92 9.87 -15.59
CA LYS A 541 18.31 10.10 -15.17
C LYS A 541 19.05 11.13 -16.03
N LYS A 542 18.76 11.22 -17.34
CA LYS A 542 19.33 12.27 -18.17
C LYS A 542 18.75 13.64 -17.79
N THR A 543 17.42 13.73 -17.67
CA THR A 543 16.75 14.98 -17.26
C THR A 543 17.21 15.45 -15.88
N GLN A 544 17.37 14.55 -14.92
CA GLN A 544 17.94 14.81 -13.59
C GLN A 544 19.32 15.49 -13.68
N LEU A 545 20.21 14.97 -14.54
CA LEU A 545 21.54 15.55 -14.77
C LEU A 545 21.46 16.88 -15.54
N ASP A 546 20.72 16.94 -16.65
CA ASP A 546 20.52 18.15 -17.47
C ASP A 546 19.93 19.31 -16.64
N ASP A 547 19.08 19.00 -15.65
CA ASP A 547 18.51 19.97 -14.70
C ASP A 547 19.49 20.31 -13.57
N ARG A 548 20.17 19.34 -12.94
CA ARG A 548 21.19 19.59 -11.88
C ARG A 548 22.33 20.47 -12.38
N THR A 549 22.81 20.25 -13.61
CA THR A 549 23.80 21.11 -14.25
C THR A 549 23.29 22.55 -14.37
N ARG A 550 22.07 22.75 -14.91
CA ARG A 550 21.47 24.08 -15.10
C ARG A 550 21.21 24.81 -13.78
N ILE A 551 20.71 24.09 -12.76
CA ILE A 551 20.54 24.60 -11.40
C ILE A 551 21.88 25.13 -10.88
N THR A 552 22.95 24.34 -11.02
CA THR A 552 24.28 24.71 -10.54
C THR A 552 24.83 25.93 -11.29
N GLU A 553 24.78 25.94 -12.62
CA GLU A 553 25.29 27.06 -13.44
C GLU A 553 24.60 28.39 -13.09
N ILE A 554 23.28 28.37 -12.89
CA ILE A 554 22.49 29.56 -12.57
C ILE A 554 22.66 29.98 -11.10
N PHE A 555 22.41 29.08 -10.15
CA PHE A 555 22.40 29.43 -8.73
C PHE A 555 23.81 29.63 -8.15
N ALA A 556 24.87 29.04 -8.71
CA ALA A 556 26.23 29.38 -8.30
C ALA A 556 26.51 30.88 -8.49
N VAL A 557 25.94 31.52 -9.52
CA VAL A 557 26.07 32.96 -9.78
C VAL A 557 25.07 33.79 -8.95
N ALA A 558 23.82 33.34 -8.84
CA ALA A 558 22.74 34.11 -8.22
C ALA A 558 22.67 34.01 -6.68
N LEU A 559 23.01 32.86 -6.08
CA LEU A 559 22.87 32.63 -4.64
C LEU A 559 23.66 33.63 -3.77
N PRO A 560 24.90 34.05 -4.09
CA PRO A 560 25.59 35.09 -3.33
C PRO A 560 24.88 36.45 -3.34
N LEU A 561 24.06 36.74 -4.37
CA LEU A 561 23.28 37.98 -4.49
C LEU A 561 21.97 37.89 -3.71
N LEU A 562 21.30 36.72 -3.77
CA LEU A 562 20.10 36.42 -2.99
C LEU A 562 20.41 36.46 -1.49
N LEU A 563 21.47 35.78 -1.04
CA LEU A 563 21.93 35.86 0.35
C LEU A 563 22.26 37.30 0.74
N ALA A 564 22.97 38.08 -0.09
CA ALA A 564 23.25 39.47 0.22
C ALA A 564 21.99 40.33 0.42
N LYS A 565 20.96 40.15 -0.42
CA LYS A 565 19.68 40.85 -0.27
C LYS A 565 18.93 40.45 1.01
N TYR A 566 18.88 39.15 1.33
CA TYR A 566 18.04 38.62 2.41
C TYR A 566 18.80 38.25 3.70
N SER A 567 20.08 38.63 3.86
CA SER A 567 21.01 38.22 4.95
C SER A 567 20.66 38.66 6.39
N VAL A 568 19.41 39.05 6.64
CA VAL A 568 18.86 39.40 7.97
C VAL A 568 17.57 38.62 8.30
N ASP A 569 17.06 37.84 7.35
CA ASP A 569 15.81 37.08 7.48
C ASP A 569 16.12 35.59 7.63
N ALA A 570 15.84 35.04 8.81
CA ALA A 570 16.18 33.67 9.19
C ALA A 570 15.51 32.62 8.30
N GLU A 571 14.26 32.83 7.89
CA GLU A 571 13.49 31.86 7.09
C GLU A 571 14.02 31.84 5.65
N LYS A 572 14.17 33.02 5.04
CA LYS A 572 14.68 33.19 3.68
C LYS A 572 16.11 32.67 3.55
N VAL A 573 17.01 32.92 4.51
CA VAL A 573 18.38 32.38 4.44
C VAL A 573 18.42 30.86 4.67
N THR A 574 17.64 30.32 5.60
CA THR A 574 17.60 28.85 5.87
C THR A 574 17.20 28.07 4.63
N ASN A 575 16.25 28.58 3.83
CA ASN A 575 15.88 27.98 2.56
C ASN A 575 16.91 28.21 1.44
N LEU A 576 17.49 29.42 1.31
CA LEU A 576 18.54 29.69 0.32
C LEU A 576 19.82 28.86 0.55
N LEU A 577 20.19 28.59 1.80
CA LEU A 577 21.38 27.82 2.20
C LEU A 577 21.30 26.33 1.84
N GLN A 578 20.10 25.78 1.63
CA GLN A 578 19.94 24.39 1.18
C GLN A 578 20.35 24.19 -0.29
N LEU A 579 20.30 25.23 -1.12
CA LEU A 579 20.50 25.10 -2.58
C LEU A 579 21.84 24.44 -3.00
N PRO A 580 23.01 24.74 -2.39
CA PRO A 580 24.28 24.11 -2.78
C PRO A 580 24.35 22.61 -2.52
N GLN A 581 23.52 22.06 -1.63
CA GLN A 581 23.46 20.60 -1.39
C GLN A 581 22.98 19.84 -2.64
N PHE A 582 22.25 20.51 -3.53
CA PHE A 582 21.76 19.96 -4.80
C PHE A 582 22.71 20.20 -5.99
N PHE A 583 23.82 20.94 -5.83
CA PHE A 583 24.71 21.31 -6.94
C PHE A 583 25.62 20.15 -7.40
N ASP A 584 26.07 20.20 -8.66
CA ASP A 584 27.19 19.40 -9.15
C ASP A 584 28.49 20.20 -9.00
N LEU A 585 29.28 19.86 -7.98
CA LEU A 585 30.42 20.65 -7.53
C LEU A 585 31.60 20.67 -8.51
N GLU A 586 31.65 19.79 -9.52
CA GLU A 586 32.66 19.87 -10.59
C GLU A 586 32.48 21.12 -11.46
N ILE A 587 31.24 21.64 -11.57
CA ILE A 587 30.89 22.82 -12.38
C ILE A 587 31.56 24.09 -11.84
N TYR A 588 31.83 24.19 -10.52
CA TYR A 588 32.56 25.34 -9.97
C TYR A 588 33.95 25.51 -10.59
N THR A 589 34.65 24.41 -10.87
CA THR A 589 36.00 24.42 -11.46
C THR A 589 35.94 24.39 -12.99
N THR A 590 35.09 23.55 -13.59
CA THR A 590 35.02 23.41 -15.06
C THR A 590 34.35 24.62 -15.73
N GLY A 591 33.32 25.20 -15.09
CA GLY A 591 32.64 26.43 -15.50
C GLY A 591 33.35 27.73 -15.14
N ARG A 592 34.47 27.67 -14.39
CA ARG A 592 35.26 28.83 -13.89
C ARG A 592 34.45 29.78 -12.99
N LEU A 593 33.67 29.20 -12.08
CA LEU A 593 32.78 29.92 -11.16
C LEU A 593 33.41 30.12 -9.77
N GLU A 594 34.73 29.93 -9.62
CA GLU A 594 35.40 29.93 -8.31
C GLU A 594 35.29 31.27 -7.59
N LYS A 595 35.17 32.39 -8.33
CA LYS A 595 34.91 33.72 -7.77
C LYS A 595 33.53 33.85 -7.13
N HIS A 596 32.55 33.12 -7.67
CA HIS A 596 31.21 33.09 -7.11
C HIS A 596 31.16 32.19 -5.88
N LEU A 597 31.93 31.08 -5.86
CA LEU A 597 32.19 30.30 -4.65
C LEU A 597 32.87 31.14 -3.54
N GLU A 598 33.90 31.92 -3.88
CA GLU A 598 34.55 32.85 -2.92
C GLU A 598 33.56 33.89 -2.37
N SER A 599 32.64 34.41 -3.20
CA SER A 599 31.60 35.31 -2.71
C SER A 599 30.49 34.60 -1.92
N LEU A 600 30.19 33.33 -2.22
CA LEU A 600 29.23 32.50 -1.47
C LEU A 600 29.76 32.26 -0.05
N LEU A 601 30.98 31.75 0.08
CA LEU A 601 31.60 31.44 1.38
C LEU A 601 31.65 32.68 2.30
N ARG A 602 31.98 33.86 1.74
CA ARG A 602 31.91 35.14 2.46
C ARG A 602 30.50 35.47 2.94
N GLN A 603 29.47 35.25 2.11
CA GLN A 603 28.08 35.53 2.50
C GLN A 603 27.55 34.54 3.54
N ILE A 604 27.96 33.26 3.49
CA ILE A 604 27.65 32.29 4.55
C ILE A 604 28.33 32.71 5.87
N ARG A 605 29.60 33.13 5.85
CA ARG A 605 30.30 33.69 7.02
C ARG A 605 29.58 34.92 7.61
N GLU A 606 29.14 35.86 6.77
CA GLU A 606 28.34 37.01 7.20
C GLU A 606 26.99 36.62 7.81
N VAL A 607 26.35 35.54 7.36
CA VAL A 607 25.11 35.01 7.95
C VAL A 607 25.37 34.35 9.32
N VAL A 608 26.41 33.51 9.44
CA VAL A 608 26.83 32.90 10.71
C VAL A 608 27.16 33.96 11.76
N GLU A 609 27.78 35.07 11.38
CA GLU A 609 28.06 36.19 12.30
C GLU A 609 26.79 36.89 12.78
N LYS A 610 25.81 37.13 11.90
CA LYS A 610 24.56 37.84 12.22
C LYS A 610 23.59 37.01 13.07
N HIS A 611 23.44 35.72 12.76
CA HIS A 611 22.36 34.89 13.31
C HIS A 611 22.73 34.08 14.57
N THR A 612 21.70 33.69 15.33
CA THR A 612 21.75 32.83 16.53
C THR A 612 20.63 31.76 16.57
N GLU A 613 19.78 31.76 15.55
CA GLU A 613 18.70 30.82 15.28
C GLU A 613 19.29 29.46 14.89
N THR A 614 18.74 28.37 15.42
CA THR A 614 19.34 27.03 15.29
C THR A 614 19.37 26.59 13.82
N ASP A 615 18.26 26.79 13.11
CA ASP A 615 18.04 26.27 11.76
C ASP A 615 18.90 27.00 10.72
N VAL A 616 19.14 28.31 10.91
CA VAL A 616 20.09 29.10 10.11
C VAL A 616 21.51 28.57 10.31
N LEU A 617 21.92 28.29 11.55
CA LEU A 617 23.26 27.83 11.87
C LEU A 617 23.50 26.38 11.43
N GLU A 618 22.48 25.51 11.54
CA GLU A 618 22.51 24.14 11.03
C GLU A 618 22.56 24.16 9.50
N ALA A 619 21.74 24.98 8.83
CA ALA A 619 21.80 25.16 7.38
C ALA A 619 23.19 25.65 6.94
N CYS A 620 23.75 26.69 7.57
CA CYS A 620 25.12 27.15 7.30
C CYS A 620 26.16 26.03 7.44
N SER A 621 26.08 25.22 8.51
CA SER A 621 26.99 24.09 8.73
C SER A 621 26.84 23.02 7.64
N MET A 622 25.60 22.65 7.28
CA MET A 622 25.33 21.66 6.24
C MET A 622 25.71 22.15 4.83
N THR A 623 25.59 23.46 4.55
CA THR A 623 26.12 24.06 3.32
C THR A 623 27.64 23.98 3.27
N TYR A 624 28.33 24.33 4.36
CA TYR A 624 29.79 24.17 4.46
C TYR A 624 30.20 22.69 4.31
N HIS A 625 29.39 21.76 4.83
CA HIS A 625 29.64 20.33 4.77
C HIS A 625 29.59 19.79 3.34
N ALA A 626 28.49 20.04 2.63
CA ALA A 626 28.35 19.66 1.23
C ALA A 626 29.47 20.26 0.35
N LEU A 627 29.90 21.50 0.61
CA LEU A 627 31.02 22.15 -0.09
C LEU A 627 32.41 21.63 0.33
N CYS A 628 32.54 20.96 1.48
CA CYS A 628 33.77 20.36 2.01
C CYS A 628 33.95 18.88 1.63
N ASN A 629 33.35 18.41 0.53
CA ASN A 629 33.58 17.06 0.01
C ASN A 629 34.99 16.93 -0.64
N GLU A 630 35.82 16.01 -0.14
CA GLU A 630 37.20 15.76 -0.60
C GLU A 630 37.32 15.24 -2.05
N GLU A 631 36.26 14.69 -2.64
CA GLU A 631 36.27 14.22 -4.03
C GLU A 631 36.39 15.38 -5.04
N PHE A 632 36.01 16.59 -4.64
CA PHE A 632 35.96 17.76 -5.52
C PHE A 632 37.13 18.72 -5.34
N THR A 633 37.62 19.26 -6.46
CA THR A 633 38.77 20.19 -6.50
C THR A 633 38.56 21.50 -5.71
N ILE A 634 37.32 21.82 -5.34
CA ILE A 634 37.01 22.99 -4.51
C ILE A 634 37.38 22.82 -3.04
N PHE A 635 37.53 21.59 -2.53
CA PHE A 635 37.74 21.26 -1.12
C PHE A 635 38.71 22.21 -0.40
N ASN A 636 39.93 22.34 -0.90
CA ASN A 636 41.00 23.13 -0.28
C ASN A 636 40.65 24.62 -0.14
N ARG A 637 39.82 25.18 -1.03
CA ARG A 637 39.37 26.58 -0.97
C ARG A 637 38.27 26.75 0.10
N VAL A 638 37.38 25.77 0.23
CA VAL A 638 36.30 25.77 1.22
C VAL A 638 36.85 25.50 2.63
N ASP A 639 37.77 24.53 2.78
CA ASP A 639 38.37 24.17 4.07
C ASP A 639 39.19 25.31 4.69
N ILE A 640 39.87 26.13 3.87
CA ILE A 640 40.55 27.35 4.35
C ILE A 640 39.52 28.34 4.92
N ALA A 641 38.42 28.60 4.21
CA ALA A 641 37.38 29.52 4.67
C ALA A 641 36.63 28.98 5.91
N ARG A 642 36.40 27.66 5.98
CA ARG A 642 35.85 26.96 7.14
C ARG A 642 36.76 27.09 8.35
N SER A 643 38.05 26.79 8.18
CA SER A 643 39.04 26.85 9.27
C SER A 643 39.17 28.27 9.82
N GLN A 644 39.22 29.30 8.96
CA GLN A 644 39.27 30.70 9.39
C GLN A 644 38.05 31.13 10.22
N LEU A 645 36.84 30.75 9.79
CA LEU A 645 35.61 30.99 10.56
C LEU A 645 35.66 30.30 11.94
N LEU A 646 36.17 29.06 12.00
CA LEU A 646 36.26 28.29 13.23
C LEU A 646 37.32 28.83 14.20
N ASP A 647 38.51 29.20 13.69
CA ASP A 647 39.55 29.88 14.48
C ASP A 647 38.98 31.14 15.17
N GLU A 648 38.28 32.00 14.41
CA GLU A 648 37.68 33.22 14.95
C GLU A 648 36.56 32.97 15.97
N LEU A 649 35.71 31.95 15.73
CA LEU A 649 34.63 31.58 16.66
C LEU A 649 35.18 30.99 17.96
N VAL A 650 36.18 30.11 17.89
CA VAL A 650 36.80 29.48 19.07
C VAL A 650 37.60 30.51 19.87
N ASP A 651 38.39 31.36 19.20
CA ASP A 651 39.11 32.46 19.87
C ASP A 651 38.15 33.48 20.49
N LYS A 652 36.94 33.68 19.93
CA LYS A 652 35.89 34.48 20.59
C LYS A 652 35.33 33.74 21.82
N PHE A 653 34.97 32.47 21.68
CA PHE A 653 34.36 31.68 22.75
C PHE A 653 35.27 31.53 23.96
N ASN A 654 36.55 31.22 23.77
CA ASN A 654 37.50 31.04 24.86
C ASN A 654 37.71 32.35 25.66
N ARG A 655 37.75 33.52 25.01
CA ARG A 655 37.82 34.82 25.70
C ARG A 655 36.55 35.11 26.51
N LEU A 656 35.38 34.97 25.88
CA LEU A 656 34.09 35.13 26.58
C LEU A 656 33.98 34.18 27.77
N LEU A 657 34.51 32.96 27.68
CA LEU A 657 34.50 31.97 28.75
C LEU A 657 35.51 32.27 29.87
N GLU A 658 36.62 32.95 29.58
CA GLU A 658 37.55 33.43 30.61
C GLU A 658 36.93 34.59 31.41
N ASP A 659 36.25 35.53 30.74
CA ASP A 659 35.53 36.63 31.39
C ASP A 659 34.31 36.11 32.20
N PHE A 660 33.44 35.28 31.57
CA PHE A 660 32.20 34.76 32.16
C PHE A 660 32.39 33.79 33.34
N LEU A 661 33.60 33.24 33.54
CA LEU A 661 33.93 32.34 34.66
C LEU A 661 34.89 32.98 35.68
N GLN A 662 35.06 34.31 35.67
CA GLN A 662 35.96 35.02 36.57
C GLN A 662 35.43 35.04 38.02
N GLU A 663 36.22 34.52 38.97
CA GLU A 663 35.84 34.50 40.40
C GLU A 663 35.68 35.92 40.99
N GLY A 664 34.43 36.34 41.21
CA GLY A 664 34.09 37.56 41.95
C GLY A 664 33.27 38.61 41.19
N GLU A 665 32.97 38.36 39.90
CA GLU A 665 32.02 39.15 39.11
C GLU A 665 30.86 38.22 38.72
N GLU A 666 29.61 38.67 38.95
CA GLU A 666 28.41 37.94 38.54
C GLU A 666 28.10 38.32 37.08
N PRO A 667 28.12 37.38 36.11
CA PRO A 667 27.85 37.70 34.71
C PRO A 667 26.38 38.04 34.49
N ASP A 668 26.10 38.98 33.59
CA ASP A 668 24.73 39.42 33.30
C ASP A 668 24.07 38.68 32.12
N GLU A 669 22.85 39.07 31.77
CA GLU A 669 22.09 38.46 30.67
C GLU A 669 22.72 38.72 29.29
N ASP A 670 23.42 39.85 29.10
CA ASP A 670 24.12 40.17 27.85
C ASP A 670 25.40 39.32 27.71
N ASP A 671 26.17 39.14 28.79
CA ASP A 671 27.32 38.23 28.83
C ASP A 671 26.89 36.78 28.56
N ALA A 672 25.84 36.31 29.24
CA ALA A 672 25.25 34.99 29.01
C ALA A 672 24.79 34.82 27.55
N TYR A 673 24.22 35.86 26.93
CA TYR A 673 23.84 35.85 25.52
C TYR A 673 25.04 35.85 24.57
N GLN A 674 26.15 36.53 24.89
CA GLN A 674 27.38 36.45 24.10
C GLN A 674 27.99 35.04 24.15
N VAL A 675 28.06 34.42 25.33
CA VAL A 675 28.51 33.03 25.49
C VAL A 675 27.58 32.08 24.73
N LEU A 676 26.27 32.14 24.98
CA LEU A 676 25.28 31.26 24.34
C LEU A 676 25.29 31.38 22.81
N SER A 677 25.29 32.60 22.27
CA SER A 677 25.25 32.80 20.83
C SER A 677 26.54 32.34 20.15
N THR A 678 27.70 32.44 20.80
CA THR A 678 28.97 31.94 20.24
C THR A 678 29.05 30.41 20.36
N LEU A 679 28.61 29.86 21.50
CA LEU A 679 28.49 28.42 21.74
C LEU A 679 27.52 27.74 20.75
N LYS A 680 26.37 28.35 20.45
CA LYS A 680 25.43 27.87 19.42
C LYS A 680 26.09 27.71 18.05
N ARG A 681 26.82 28.73 17.58
CA ARG A 681 27.55 28.71 16.30
C ARG A 681 28.56 27.57 16.26
N ILE A 682 29.38 27.42 17.32
CA ILE A 682 30.33 26.31 17.45
C ILE A 682 29.62 24.97 17.49
N THR A 683 28.51 24.84 18.23
CA THR A 683 27.76 23.59 18.40
C THR A 683 27.15 23.11 17.09
N ALA A 684 26.58 24.02 16.28
CA ALA A 684 26.07 23.69 14.96
C ALA A 684 27.20 23.18 14.04
N PHE A 685 28.32 23.92 13.96
CA PHE A 685 29.47 23.52 13.15
C PHE A 685 30.13 22.22 13.62
N HIS A 686 30.16 21.95 14.93
CA HIS A 686 30.73 20.71 15.47
C HIS A 686 29.85 19.47 15.20
N ASN A 687 28.58 19.65 14.83
CA ASN A 687 27.74 18.52 14.42
C ASN A 687 28.27 17.89 13.11
N ALA A 688 28.50 18.73 12.08
CA ALA A 688 28.91 18.27 10.74
C ALA A 688 30.44 18.34 10.49
N HIS A 689 31.25 18.88 11.40
CA HIS A 689 32.69 19.05 11.18
C HIS A 689 33.55 18.62 12.37
N ASP A 690 34.66 17.92 12.08
CA ASP A 690 35.70 17.61 13.05
C ASP A 690 36.37 18.89 13.60
N LEU A 691 35.99 19.29 14.82
CA LEU A 691 36.63 20.39 15.55
C LEU A 691 37.64 19.93 16.61
N SER A 692 38.13 18.69 16.59
CA SER A 692 39.04 18.21 17.65
C SER A 692 40.41 18.90 17.63
N LYS A 693 40.75 19.68 16.59
CA LYS A 693 41.96 20.52 16.53
C LYS A 693 41.96 21.63 17.59
N TRP A 694 40.79 22.01 18.11
CA TRP A 694 40.56 23.21 18.93
C TRP A 694 40.30 22.94 20.43
N ASP A 695 40.47 21.69 20.91
CA ASP A 695 40.22 21.24 22.30
C ASP A 695 38.97 21.83 22.99
N LEU A 696 37.83 21.73 22.31
CA LEU A 696 36.55 22.18 22.86
C LEU A 696 36.08 21.36 24.08
N PHE A 697 36.70 20.22 24.42
CA PHE A 697 36.36 19.48 25.64
C PHE A 697 36.66 20.32 26.89
N THR A 698 37.87 20.87 26.99
CA THR A 698 38.32 21.64 28.16
C THR A 698 37.41 22.84 28.44
N SER A 699 36.99 23.57 27.40
CA SER A 699 36.12 24.74 27.53
C SER A 699 34.68 24.37 27.91
N ASN A 700 34.06 23.37 27.26
CA ASN A 700 32.70 22.95 27.64
C ASN A 700 32.66 22.27 29.02
N TYR A 701 33.68 21.48 29.38
CA TYR A 701 33.75 20.83 30.69
C TYR A 701 33.80 21.84 31.83
N LYS A 702 34.59 22.93 31.71
CA LYS A 702 34.59 24.04 32.68
C LYS A 702 33.18 24.61 32.87
N LEU A 703 32.52 24.96 31.76
CA LEU A 703 31.20 25.59 31.75
C LEU A 703 30.13 24.71 32.40
N LEU A 704 30.09 23.41 32.06
CA LEU A 704 29.19 22.43 32.67
C LEU A 704 29.50 22.20 34.16
N ASN A 705 30.78 22.08 34.54
CA ASN A 705 31.17 21.87 35.92
C ASN A 705 30.83 23.08 36.81
N THR A 706 31.04 24.32 36.36
CA THR A 706 30.62 25.51 37.11
C THR A 706 29.10 25.56 37.26
N GLY A 707 28.35 25.26 36.19
CA GLY A 707 26.89 25.20 36.27
C GLY A 707 26.36 24.13 37.26
N LEU A 708 27.05 23.00 37.37
CA LEU A 708 26.75 21.96 38.38
C LEU A 708 27.12 22.36 39.81
N GLN A 709 28.09 23.27 40.00
CA GLN A 709 28.52 23.73 41.32
C GLN A 709 27.67 24.89 41.85
N ASN A 710 27.24 25.81 40.97
CA ASN A 710 26.47 26.99 41.33
C ASN A 710 24.94 26.76 41.25
N GLY A 711 24.47 25.97 40.27
CA GLY A 711 23.05 25.68 40.04
C GLY A 711 22.24 26.78 39.35
N ASP A 712 22.91 27.81 38.81
CA ASP A 712 22.34 29.04 38.23
C ASP A 712 22.50 29.15 36.70
N MET A 713 23.28 28.26 36.08
CA MET A 713 23.62 28.30 34.66
C MET A 713 22.38 28.24 33.75
N PRO A 714 22.20 29.19 32.79
CA PRO A 714 21.08 29.18 31.85
C PRO A 714 20.94 27.87 31.08
N GLU A 715 19.74 27.29 31.08
CA GLU A 715 19.42 25.98 30.49
C GLU A 715 19.94 25.83 29.05
N GLN A 716 19.77 26.88 28.23
CA GLN A 716 20.23 26.90 26.84
C GLN A 716 21.75 26.79 26.72
N ILE A 717 22.53 27.33 27.67
CA ILE A 717 23.99 27.17 27.70
C ILE A 717 24.33 25.71 28.04
N VAL A 718 23.67 25.13 29.06
CA VAL A 718 23.86 23.72 29.44
C VAL A 718 23.54 22.78 28.27
N ILE A 719 22.42 22.97 27.58
CA ILE A 719 22.02 22.15 26.42
C ILE A 719 23.09 22.16 25.32
N HIS A 720 23.55 23.34 24.91
CA HIS A 720 24.51 23.46 23.82
C HIS A 720 25.92 23.03 24.26
N ALA A 721 26.30 23.23 25.53
CA ALA A 721 27.57 22.72 26.06
C ALA A 721 27.57 21.19 26.17
N MET A 722 26.45 20.56 26.53
CA MET A 722 26.29 19.10 26.49
C MET A 722 26.35 18.57 25.06
N GLN A 723 25.65 19.19 24.09
CA GLN A 723 25.75 18.84 22.67
C GLN A 723 27.19 18.98 22.16
N CYS A 724 27.85 20.11 22.41
CA CYS A 724 29.21 20.36 21.93
C CYS A 724 30.22 19.39 22.56
N THR A 725 30.15 19.13 23.88
CA THR A 725 30.96 18.10 24.55
C THR A 725 30.73 16.72 23.95
N HIS A 726 29.47 16.38 23.66
CA HIS A 726 29.12 15.12 23.02
C HIS A 726 29.70 15.01 21.61
N TYR A 727 29.61 16.06 20.77
CA TYR A 727 30.28 16.09 19.48
C TYR A 727 31.82 15.98 19.60
N VAL A 728 32.46 16.58 20.62
CA VAL A 728 33.90 16.34 20.89
C VAL A 728 34.19 14.86 21.12
N ILE A 729 33.35 14.19 21.93
CA ILE A 729 33.51 12.75 22.23
C ILE A 729 33.30 11.93 20.95
N LEU A 730 32.27 12.24 20.16
CA LEU A 730 31.97 11.55 18.90
C LEU A 730 33.06 11.73 17.84
N TRP A 731 33.62 12.93 17.64
CA TRP A 731 34.68 13.13 16.63
C TRP A 731 36.03 12.54 17.05
N ASN A 732 36.33 12.52 18.35
CA ASN A 732 37.47 11.76 18.86
C ASN A 732 37.23 10.24 18.74
N LEU A 733 36.00 9.78 18.91
CA LEU A 733 35.63 8.39 18.65
C LEU A 733 35.68 8.07 17.14
N ALA A 734 35.21 8.94 16.25
CA ALA A 734 35.19 8.73 14.79
C ALA A 734 36.58 8.43 14.20
N LYS A 735 37.62 9.03 14.79
CA LYS A 735 39.05 8.76 14.48
C LYS A 735 39.53 7.35 14.91
N VAL A 736 38.65 6.60 15.55
CA VAL A 736 38.87 5.28 16.15
C VAL A 736 37.75 4.27 15.75
N SER A 737 36.53 4.76 15.44
CA SER A 737 35.28 4.01 15.19
C SER A 737 34.14 4.96 14.77
N GLU A 738 33.47 4.77 13.63
CA GLU A 738 32.32 5.60 13.20
C GLU A 738 31.08 5.58 14.16
N GLY A 739 30.31 6.68 14.25
CA GLY A 739 29.02 6.79 14.98
C GLY A 739 28.67 8.20 15.53
N SER A 740 27.38 8.57 15.69
CA SER A 740 26.90 9.94 16.06
C SER A 740 25.60 10.00 16.92
N SER A 741 25.19 11.17 17.48
CA SER A 741 23.94 11.37 18.29
C SER A 741 23.57 12.83 18.69
N ASN A 742 22.42 13.04 19.38
CA ASN A 742 21.84 14.30 19.93
C ASN A 742 20.87 13.97 21.12
N LYS A 743 20.11 14.87 21.81
CA LYS A 743 20.50 15.78 22.93
C LYS A 743 20.21 15.16 24.33
N ALA A 744 20.88 15.61 25.40
CA ALA A 744 20.63 15.26 26.82
C ALA A 744 20.24 13.79 27.13
N PHE A 745 18.95 13.46 27.35
CA PHE A 745 18.51 12.07 27.60
C PHE A 745 18.82 11.13 26.43
N THR A 746 18.64 11.58 25.18
CA THR A 746 19.02 10.77 24.02
C THR A 746 20.53 10.77 23.82
N ILE A 747 21.27 11.85 24.16
CA ILE A 747 22.75 11.81 24.28
C ILE A 747 23.18 10.70 25.24
N LEU A 748 22.50 10.55 26.38
CA LEU A 748 22.82 9.54 27.38
C LEU A 748 22.45 8.14 26.88
N CYS A 749 21.28 7.94 26.27
CA CYS A 749 20.91 6.65 25.66
C CYS A 749 21.87 6.25 24.54
N ASP A 750 22.20 7.18 23.64
CA ASP A 750 23.07 6.92 22.51
C ASP A 750 24.55 6.79 22.94
N ALA A 751 25.01 7.53 23.95
CA ALA A 751 26.33 7.31 24.56
C ALA A 751 26.42 5.96 25.29
N LEU A 752 25.38 5.53 26.01
CA LEU A 752 25.31 4.20 26.63
C LEU A 752 25.25 3.09 25.57
N MET A 753 24.55 3.31 24.45
CA MET A 753 24.58 2.42 23.29
C MET A 753 25.98 2.33 22.67
N ILE A 754 26.61 3.47 22.41
CA ILE A 754 27.94 3.59 21.81
C ILE A 754 29.00 2.94 22.70
N PHE A 755 29.11 3.33 23.96
CA PHE A 755 30.11 2.81 24.92
C PHE A 755 29.71 1.46 25.53
N SER A 756 28.71 0.77 24.99
CA SER A 756 28.35 -0.58 25.45
C SER A 756 29.38 -1.63 25.04
N HIS A 757 29.19 -2.87 25.52
CA HIS A 757 29.90 -4.05 25.04
C HIS A 757 29.81 -4.29 23.51
N GLN A 758 28.90 -3.61 22.81
CA GLN A 758 28.79 -3.68 21.34
C GLN A 758 29.97 -3.02 20.61
N MET A 759 30.78 -2.15 21.24
CA MET A 759 31.99 -1.60 20.60
C MET A 759 32.95 -2.69 20.10
N VAL A 760 33.11 -3.75 20.89
CA VAL A 760 34.14 -4.77 20.69
C VAL A 760 33.66 -5.93 19.79
N SER A 761 32.34 -6.07 19.59
CA SER A 761 31.71 -7.22 18.90
C SER A 761 32.11 -7.38 17.42
N SER A 762 32.79 -6.38 16.83
CA SER A 762 33.36 -6.39 15.47
C SER A 762 34.89 -6.51 15.43
N GLY A 763 35.52 -7.11 16.45
CA GLY A 763 36.98 -7.32 16.51
C GLY A 763 37.78 -6.08 16.91
N ARG A 764 37.12 -5.05 17.45
CA ARG A 764 37.73 -3.79 17.91
C ARG A 764 38.21 -3.91 19.37
N GLU A 765 38.98 -4.96 19.68
CA GLU A 765 39.45 -5.30 21.06
C GLU A 765 40.17 -4.14 21.76
N GLN A 766 40.82 -3.25 21.01
CA GLN A 766 41.49 -2.05 21.53
C GLN A 766 40.55 -1.06 22.23
N LEU A 767 39.22 -1.22 22.07
CA LEU A 767 38.19 -0.37 22.65
C LEU A 767 37.59 -0.94 23.95
N GLU A 768 38.00 -2.13 24.39
CA GLU A 768 37.57 -2.73 25.66
C GLU A 768 37.73 -1.76 26.87
N PRO A 769 38.79 -0.93 27.00
CA PRO A 769 38.91 0.03 28.09
C PRO A 769 37.90 1.19 28.08
N LEU A 770 37.11 1.35 27.01
CA LEU A 770 36.07 2.37 26.87
C LEU A 770 34.67 1.84 27.21
N ILE A 771 34.52 0.54 27.50
CA ILE A 771 33.20 -0.04 27.82
C ILE A 771 32.68 0.55 29.13
N TYR A 772 31.50 1.17 29.05
CA TYR A 772 30.73 1.66 30.19
C TYR A 772 29.43 0.85 30.32
N THR A 773 29.13 0.40 31.53
CA THR A 773 27.86 -0.27 31.87
C THR A 773 27.10 0.62 32.85
N PRO A 774 25.85 1.01 32.56
CA PRO A 774 25.07 1.86 33.46
C PRO A 774 24.75 1.12 34.76
N ASP A 775 24.93 1.78 35.90
CA ASP A 775 24.61 1.20 37.21
C ASP A 775 23.10 1.15 37.47
N SER A 776 22.71 0.49 38.56
CA SER A 776 21.29 0.32 38.91
C SER A 776 20.56 1.61 39.28
N SER A 777 21.27 2.70 39.62
CA SER A 777 20.65 4.02 39.83
C SER A 777 20.31 4.63 38.48
N LEU A 778 21.30 4.70 37.59
CA LEU A 778 21.15 5.27 36.25
C LEU A 778 20.10 4.51 35.42
N GLN A 779 20.05 3.18 35.52
CA GLN A 779 19.02 2.37 34.86
C GLN A 779 17.60 2.67 35.37
N ALA A 780 17.44 3.00 36.66
CA ALA A 780 16.17 3.36 37.26
C ALA A 780 15.77 4.81 36.92
N GLU A 781 16.71 5.75 36.96
CA GLU A 781 16.49 7.15 36.56
C GLU A 781 16.07 7.26 35.08
N LEU A 782 16.73 6.50 34.20
CA LEU A 782 16.34 6.41 32.78
C LEU A 782 14.94 5.79 32.58
N LEU A 783 14.54 4.81 33.41
CA LEU A 783 13.21 4.21 33.35
C LEU A 783 12.14 5.19 33.85
N ASN A 784 12.38 5.86 34.98
CA ASN A 784 11.47 6.85 35.55
C ASN A 784 11.22 8.00 34.57
N PHE A 785 12.27 8.51 33.90
CA PHE A 785 12.13 9.52 32.85
C PHE A 785 11.18 9.07 31.72
N ILE A 786 11.22 7.80 31.32
CA ILE A 786 10.29 7.25 30.32
C ILE A 786 8.86 7.15 30.89
N LEU A 787 8.69 6.73 32.14
CA LEU A 787 7.37 6.69 32.79
C LEU A 787 6.74 8.09 32.88
N ASP A 788 7.51 9.08 33.35
CA ASP A 788 7.03 10.43 33.63
C ASP A 788 6.81 11.28 32.36
N HIS A 789 7.60 11.07 31.29
CA HIS A 789 7.54 11.91 30.08
C HIS A 789 6.98 11.23 28.81
N VAL A 790 6.80 9.90 28.78
CA VAL A 790 6.19 9.21 27.63
C VAL A 790 4.76 8.77 27.94
N PHE A 791 4.52 8.15 29.10
CA PHE A 791 3.25 7.48 29.44
C PHE A 791 2.28 8.37 30.22
N ILE A 792 2.05 9.58 29.70
CA ILE A 792 1.14 10.61 30.23
C ILE A 792 -0.29 10.37 29.74
N ASP A 793 -1.31 10.51 30.60
CA ASP A 793 -2.71 10.31 30.22
C ASP A 793 -3.26 11.42 29.31
N GLN A 794 -4.02 11.02 28.29
CA GLN A 794 -4.48 11.88 27.19
C GLN A 794 -5.55 12.92 27.58
N ASP A 795 -6.09 12.85 28.81
CA ASP A 795 -7.09 13.80 29.30
C ASP A 795 -6.47 15.07 29.92
N ASP A 796 -5.24 15.00 30.46
CA ASP A 796 -4.57 16.16 31.08
C ASP A 796 -4.07 17.18 30.04
N ASP A 797 -3.75 16.72 28.82
CA ASP A 797 -3.45 17.56 27.62
C ASP A 797 -4.66 18.45 27.18
N ASN A 798 -5.83 18.35 27.85
CA ASN A 798 -7.01 19.20 27.59
C ASN A 798 -7.30 20.23 28.69
N ASN A 799 -6.46 20.32 29.74
CA ASN A 799 -6.63 21.27 30.86
C ASN A 799 -5.75 22.53 30.77
N SER A 800 -5.12 22.79 29.61
CA SER A 800 -4.54 24.09 29.29
C SER A 800 -5.63 25.17 29.36
N THR A 801 -5.48 26.15 30.26
CA THR A 801 -6.57 27.10 30.61
C THR A 801 -6.86 28.19 29.57
N ASP A 802 -6.12 28.25 28.46
CA ASP A 802 -6.44 29.11 27.33
C ASP A 802 -7.25 28.33 26.29
N GLY A 803 -8.44 28.84 25.95
CA GLY A 803 -9.39 28.21 25.03
C GLY A 803 -9.00 28.25 23.55
N GLN A 804 -7.71 28.14 23.25
CA GLN A 804 -7.22 27.92 21.89
C GLN A 804 -7.36 26.43 21.54
N GLN A 805 -7.81 26.16 20.32
CA GLN A 805 -7.99 24.81 19.82
C GLN A 805 -6.62 24.27 19.38
N ASP A 806 -5.85 23.75 20.33
CA ASP A 806 -4.47 23.26 20.11
C ASP A 806 -4.34 22.46 18.80
N ASP A 807 -3.42 22.90 17.95
CA ASP A 807 -3.26 22.38 16.60
C ASP A 807 -2.93 20.87 16.60
N GLU A 808 -3.59 20.14 15.70
CA GLU A 808 -3.32 18.73 15.49
C GLU A 808 -1.87 18.48 15.05
N ALA A 809 -1.25 19.44 14.36
CA ALA A 809 0.18 19.40 14.03
C ALA A 809 1.07 19.37 15.27
N SER A 810 0.83 20.27 16.25
CA SER A 810 1.56 20.34 17.52
C SER A 810 1.41 19.04 18.33
N LYS A 811 0.19 18.48 18.40
CA LYS A 811 -0.04 17.20 19.11
C LYS A 811 0.67 16.02 18.42
N ILE A 812 0.80 16.03 17.09
CA ILE A 812 1.59 15.05 16.33
C ILE A 812 3.09 15.22 16.60
N GLU A 813 3.63 16.45 16.62
CA GLU A 813 5.05 16.69 16.92
C GLU A 813 5.41 16.23 18.35
N ALA A 814 4.58 16.58 19.34
CA ALA A 814 4.74 16.12 20.72
C ALA A 814 4.70 14.58 20.84
N LEU A 815 3.85 13.91 20.05
CA LEU A 815 3.82 12.45 19.96
C LEU A 815 5.08 11.89 19.27
N HIS A 816 5.56 12.50 18.19
CA HIS A 816 6.82 12.11 17.52
C HIS A 816 8.01 12.18 18.49
N LYS A 817 8.09 13.26 19.28
CA LYS A 817 9.12 13.48 20.31
C LYS A 817 9.05 12.38 21.39
N ARG A 818 7.87 12.12 21.96
CA ARG A 818 7.66 11.03 22.95
C ARG A 818 7.99 9.64 22.38
N ARG A 819 7.61 9.36 21.13
CA ARG A 819 7.97 8.12 20.41
C ARG A 819 9.49 7.95 20.25
N ASN A 820 10.24 9.01 19.97
CA ASN A 820 11.69 8.94 19.82
C ASN A 820 12.39 8.63 21.16
N LEU A 821 11.94 9.25 22.26
CA LEU A 821 12.44 8.96 23.61
C LEU A 821 12.24 7.48 23.98
N LEU A 822 11.03 6.94 23.73
CA LEU A 822 10.73 5.53 23.97
C LEU A 822 11.59 4.60 23.09
N ALA A 823 11.77 4.93 21.81
CA ALA A 823 12.61 4.15 20.91
C ALA A 823 14.08 4.12 21.37
N ALA A 824 14.62 5.25 21.85
CA ALA A 824 15.98 5.33 22.39
C ALA A 824 16.17 4.39 23.59
N TYR A 825 15.25 4.40 24.58
CA TYR A 825 15.34 3.50 25.72
C TYR A 825 15.10 2.03 25.34
N CYS A 826 14.17 1.75 24.41
CA CYS A 826 13.96 0.39 23.90
C CYS A 826 15.18 -0.19 23.17
N LYS A 827 16.01 0.63 22.50
CA LYS A 827 17.31 0.18 21.95
C LYS A 827 18.22 -0.36 23.07
N LEU A 828 18.32 0.32 24.21
CA LEU A 828 19.14 -0.13 25.35
C LEU A 828 18.71 -1.52 25.86
N ILE A 829 17.40 -1.80 25.91
CA ILE A 829 16.87 -3.12 26.27
C ILE A 829 17.25 -4.17 25.21
N ILE A 830 17.06 -3.85 23.92
CA ILE A 830 17.31 -4.77 22.80
C ILE A 830 18.80 -5.12 22.68
N TYR A 831 19.70 -4.17 22.90
CA TYR A 831 21.14 -4.41 22.83
C TYR A 831 21.77 -4.80 24.19
N ASN A 832 20.94 -5.12 25.19
CA ASN A 832 21.35 -5.59 26.53
C ASN A 832 22.34 -4.64 27.23
N VAL A 833 22.09 -3.34 27.09
CA VAL A 833 22.81 -2.25 27.78
C VAL A 833 22.17 -1.96 29.14
N VAL A 834 20.85 -2.13 29.24
CA VAL A 834 20.09 -2.17 30.50
C VAL A 834 19.41 -3.53 30.65
N GLU A 835 19.02 -3.90 31.87
CA GLU A 835 18.38 -5.20 32.11
C GLU A 835 17.05 -5.36 31.36
N MET A 836 16.85 -6.50 30.69
CA MET A 836 15.57 -6.85 30.04
C MET A 836 14.36 -6.88 31.01
N ASN A 837 14.61 -6.83 32.32
CA ASN A 837 13.59 -6.70 33.36
C ASN A 837 12.87 -5.34 33.31
N THR A 838 13.56 -4.24 32.98
CA THR A 838 12.93 -2.89 32.90
C THR A 838 11.90 -2.77 31.79
N GLY A 839 11.97 -3.65 30.79
CA GLY A 839 10.95 -3.79 29.76
C GLY A 839 9.57 -4.19 30.28
N ALA A 840 9.43 -4.67 31.52
CA ALA A 840 8.13 -5.05 32.09
C ALA A 840 7.20 -3.83 32.24
N ASP A 841 7.73 -2.72 32.75
CA ASP A 841 7.02 -1.46 32.94
C ASP A 841 6.67 -0.75 31.62
N ILE A 842 7.28 -1.16 30.51
CA ILE A 842 6.96 -0.74 29.14
C ILE A 842 5.95 -1.69 28.49
N PHE A 843 6.15 -3.01 28.60
CA PHE A 843 5.28 -4.00 27.98
C PHE A 843 3.86 -3.97 28.57
N LYS A 844 3.72 -3.66 29.87
CA LYS A 844 2.41 -3.46 30.51
C LYS A 844 1.57 -2.36 29.84
N GLN A 845 2.21 -1.35 29.25
CA GLN A 845 1.57 -0.21 28.60
C GLN A 845 1.04 -0.52 27.18
N TYR A 846 1.35 -1.69 26.61
CA TYR A 846 1.07 -2.07 25.21
C TYR A 846 -0.41 -1.88 24.79
N MET A 847 -1.36 -2.08 25.70
CA MET A 847 -2.79 -1.86 25.41
C MET A 847 -3.29 -0.45 25.73
N ARG A 848 -2.82 0.20 26.80
CA ARG A 848 -3.22 1.57 27.19
C ARG A 848 -2.84 2.57 26.11
N TYR A 849 -1.59 2.47 25.64
CA TYR A 849 -1.03 3.35 24.60
C TYR A 849 -0.87 2.61 23.25
N TYR A 850 -1.88 1.80 22.89
CA TYR A 850 -1.78 0.93 21.71
C TYR A 850 -1.68 1.70 20.38
N ASN A 851 -2.27 2.88 20.24
CA ASN A 851 -2.17 3.69 19.02
C ASN A 851 -0.81 4.42 18.96
N ASP A 852 -0.44 5.03 20.08
CA ASP A 852 0.69 5.94 20.26
C ASP A 852 2.03 5.20 20.16
N TYR A 853 2.19 4.11 20.92
CA TYR A 853 3.47 3.44 21.18
C TYR A 853 3.48 1.93 20.91
N GLY A 854 2.31 1.30 20.80
CA GLY A 854 2.15 -0.14 20.61
C GLY A 854 2.98 -0.82 19.50
N ASP A 855 3.40 -0.13 18.43
CA ASP A 855 4.33 -0.64 17.41
C ASP A 855 5.76 -0.74 17.93
N ILE A 856 6.26 0.33 18.55
CA ILE A 856 7.58 0.37 19.21
C ILE A 856 7.64 -0.70 20.29
N ILE A 857 6.60 -0.80 21.13
CA ILE A 857 6.49 -1.81 22.20
C ILE A 857 6.41 -3.22 21.62
N LYS A 858 5.61 -3.45 20.56
CA LYS A 858 5.49 -4.76 19.89
C LYS A 858 6.80 -5.23 19.29
N GLU A 859 7.55 -4.36 18.61
CA GLU A 859 8.83 -4.77 18.02
C GLU A 859 9.92 -4.93 19.10
N THR A 860 9.88 -4.15 20.18
CA THR A 860 10.72 -4.40 21.36
C THR A 860 10.46 -5.80 21.94
N MET A 861 9.19 -6.18 22.18
CA MET A 861 8.80 -7.54 22.56
C MET A 861 9.17 -8.61 21.51
N SER A 862 9.33 -8.22 20.24
CA SER A 862 9.73 -9.11 19.15
C SER A 862 11.22 -9.39 19.15
N LYS A 863 12.04 -8.34 19.31
CA LYS A 863 13.50 -8.39 19.34
C LYS A 863 14.00 -9.06 20.62
N THR A 864 13.47 -8.72 21.80
CA THR A 864 13.83 -9.41 23.05
C THR A 864 13.54 -10.91 22.99
N ARG A 865 12.40 -11.32 22.41
CA ARG A 865 12.05 -12.75 22.17
C ARG A 865 12.96 -13.44 21.14
N GLN A 866 13.58 -12.71 20.22
CA GLN A 866 14.59 -13.26 19.29
C GLN A 866 15.93 -13.51 20.00
N ILE A 867 16.30 -12.63 20.94
CA ILE A 867 17.55 -12.69 21.72
C ILE A 867 17.45 -13.77 22.82
N ASP A 868 16.50 -13.62 23.75
CA ASP A 868 16.21 -14.61 24.78
C ASP A 868 14.70 -14.78 24.96
N LYS A 869 14.19 -15.93 24.49
CA LYS A 869 12.78 -16.30 24.62
C LYS A 869 12.35 -16.50 26.07
N ILE A 870 13.22 -17.05 26.91
CA ILE A 870 12.91 -17.38 28.31
C ILE A 870 12.88 -16.09 29.12
N GLN A 871 13.91 -15.24 29.01
CA GLN A 871 13.93 -13.97 29.72
C GLN A 871 12.82 -13.03 29.22
N CYS A 872 12.55 -12.97 27.92
CA CYS A 872 11.40 -12.23 27.40
C CYS A 872 10.07 -12.74 27.98
N ALA A 873 9.89 -14.05 28.12
CA ALA A 873 8.69 -14.62 28.75
C ALA A 873 8.59 -14.30 30.26
N LYS A 874 9.73 -14.17 30.96
CA LYS A 874 9.78 -13.66 32.34
C LYS A 874 9.39 -12.19 32.42
N THR A 875 9.91 -11.33 31.55
CA THR A 875 9.51 -9.91 31.48
C THR A 875 8.02 -9.75 31.17
N LEU A 876 7.48 -10.54 30.24
CA LEU A 876 6.04 -10.53 29.88
C LEU A 876 5.13 -10.95 31.05
N ILE A 877 5.51 -11.94 31.86
CA ILE A 877 4.70 -12.31 33.03
C ILE A 877 4.87 -11.31 34.19
N LEU A 878 6.08 -10.74 34.37
CA LEU A 878 6.32 -9.65 35.32
C LEU A 878 5.45 -8.43 35.03
N SER A 879 5.28 -8.07 33.74
CA SER A 879 4.38 -6.99 33.29
C SER A 879 2.94 -7.20 33.76
N LEU A 880 2.45 -8.44 33.67
CA LEU A 880 1.09 -8.81 34.11
C LEU A 880 0.99 -8.88 35.63
N GLN A 881 2.05 -9.28 36.33
CA GLN A 881 2.12 -9.25 37.79
C GLN A 881 2.10 -7.82 38.34
N GLN A 882 2.81 -6.88 37.70
CA GLN A 882 2.78 -5.46 38.02
C GLN A 882 1.36 -4.89 37.90
N LEU A 883 0.71 -5.03 36.74
CA LEU A 883 -0.69 -4.58 36.54
C LEU A 883 -1.67 -5.21 37.54
N PHE A 884 -1.48 -6.48 37.90
CA PHE A 884 -2.33 -7.15 38.87
C PHE A 884 -2.13 -6.61 40.29
N ASN A 885 -0.89 -6.23 40.66
CA ASN A 885 -0.61 -5.57 41.94
C ASN A 885 -1.13 -4.12 41.97
N GLU A 886 -1.00 -3.38 40.86
CA GLU A 886 -1.56 -2.03 40.69
C GLU A 886 -3.09 -2.07 40.88
N MET A 887 -3.78 -2.95 40.15
CA MET A 887 -5.22 -3.20 40.32
C MET A 887 -5.61 -3.63 41.76
N LEU A 888 -4.78 -4.44 42.44
CA LEU A 888 -5.00 -4.82 43.85
C LEU A 888 -4.79 -3.65 44.82
N SER A 889 -3.93 -2.68 44.49
CA SER A 889 -3.76 -1.44 45.27
C SER A 889 -5.01 -0.57 45.18
N ASP A 890 -5.56 -0.41 43.98
CA ASP A 890 -6.68 0.49 43.72
C ASP A 890 -8.04 -0.08 44.13
N LEU A 891 -8.28 -1.37 43.88
CA LEU A 891 -9.57 -2.04 44.11
C LEU A 891 -9.59 -2.93 45.36
N GLY A 892 -8.43 -3.23 45.94
CA GLY A 892 -8.28 -4.11 47.10
C GLY A 892 -8.48 -5.61 46.78
N CYS A 893 -8.30 -6.44 47.81
CA CYS A 893 -8.29 -7.90 47.69
C CYS A 893 -9.63 -8.57 47.31
N ASN A 894 -10.75 -7.84 47.35
CA ASN A 894 -12.10 -8.35 47.04
C ASN A 894 -12.67 -7.73 45.75
N PHE A 895 -11.82 -7.49 44.75
CA PHE A 895 -12.22 -6.95 43.45
C PHE A 895 -13.11 -7.92 42.63
N ASP A 896 -13.91 -7.39 41.71
CA ASP A 896 -14.71 -8.21 40.80
C ASP A 896 -13.89 -8.73 39.60
N ARG A 897 -13.99 -10.03 39.31
CA ARG A 897 -13.35 -10.65 38.14
C ARG A 897 -14.08 -10.37 36.81
N SER A 898 -15.27 -9.77 36.83
CA SER A 898 -15.90 -9.14 35.65
C SER A 898 -15.61 -7.63 35.52
N SER A 899 -14.76 -7.04 36.36
CA SER A 899 -14.34 -5.64 36.21
C SER A 899 -13.56 -5.41 34.92
N SER A 900 -13.72 -4.21 34.35
CA SER A 900 -13.01 -3.76 33.15
C SER A 900 -11.48 -3.84 33.32
N SER A 901 -10.96 -3.47 34.49
CA SER A 901 -9.53 -3.55 34.81
C SER A 901 -9.00 -4.98 34.72
N PHE A 902 -9.64 -5.94 35.39
CA PHE A 902 -9.21 -7.35 35.34
C PHE A 902 -9.37 -7.96 33.95
N CYS A 903 -10.47 -7.67 33.26
CA CYS A 903 -10.69 -8.08 31.87
C CYS A 903 -9.63 -7.50 30.91
N GLY A 904 -9.18 -6.26 31.14
CA GLY A 904 -8.11 -5.62 30.37
C GLY A 904 -6.76 -6.32 30.52
N ILE A 905 -6.36 -6.66 31.75
CA ILE A 905 -5.13 -7.43 32.01
C ILE A 905 -5.22 -8.82 31.37
N LYS A 906 -6.40 -9.45 31.41
CA LYS A 906 -6.63 -10.75 30.77
C LYS A 906 -6.57 -10.69 29.23
N GLU A 907 -7.13 -9.66 28.61
CA GLU A 907 -7.00 -9.43 27.15
C GLU A 907 -5.54 -9.12 26.75
N LEU A 908 -4.79 -8.39 27.59
CA LEU A 908 -3.34 -8.19 27.39
C LEU A 908 -2.58 -9.52 27.43
N ALA A 909 -2.87 -10.39 28.40
CA ALA A 909 -2.31 -11.73 28.49
C ALA A 909 -2.64 -12.60 27.27
N ARG A 910 -3.88 -12.53 26.76
CA ARG A 910 -4.25 -13.19 25.50
C ARG A 910 -3.44 -12.68 24.32
N ARG A 911 -3.17 -11.37 24.23
CA ARG A 911 -2.30 -10.79 23.18
C ARG A 911 -0.84 -11.23 23.34
N PHE A 912 -0.31 -11.26 24.55
CA PHE A 912 1.04 -11.78 24.83
C PHE A 912 1.15 -13.27 24.45
N SER A 913 0.13 -14.08 24.74
CA SER A 913 0.06 -15.50 24.36
C SER A 913 0.21 -15.70 22.84
N LEU A 914 -0.37 -14.81 22.02
CA LEU A 914 -0.22 -14.86 20.56
C LEU A 914 1.24 -14.61 20.08
N THR A 915 2.06 -13.87 20.83
CA THR A 915 3.45 -13.52 20.41
C THR A 915 4.38 -14.74 20.30
N PHE A 916 4.06 -15.86 20.97
CA PHE A 916 4.82 -17.11 20.88
C PHE A 916 4.56 -17.90 19.58
N GLY A 917 3.68 -17.43 18.70
CA GLY A 917 3.45 -17.99 17.36
C GLY A 917 2.67 -19.32 17.35
N LEU A 918 2.90 -20.11 16.29
CA LEU A 918 2.32 -21.44 16.09
C LEU A 918 3.33 -22.58 16.34
N ASP A 919 4.63 -22.31 16.18
CA ASP A 919 5.70 -23.28 16.41
C ASP A 919 5.97 -23.44 17.92
N GLN A 920 5.13 -24.25 18.56
CA GLN A 920 5.21 -24.53 20.00
C GLN A 920 6.54 -25.18 20.39
N LEU A 921 7.22 -25.91 19.49
CA LEU A 921 8.51 -26.53 19.77
C LEU A 921 9.60 -25.47 20.00
N LYS A 922 9.61 -24.40 19.20
CA LYS A 922 10.59 -23.29 19.34
C LYS A 922 10.38 -22.41 20.56
N THR A 923 9.23 -22.47 21.24
CA THR A 923 8.87 -21.62 22.40
C THR A 923 8.54 -22.39 23.68
N ARG A 924 8.53 -23.73 23.61
CA ARG A 924 8.25 -24.70 24.69
C ARG A 924 8.76 -24.29 26.07
N GLU A 925 10.07 -24.08 26.21
CA GLU A 925 10.71 -23.84 27.51
C GLU A 925 10.39 -22.47 28.10
N ALA A 926 10.25 -21.46 27.25
CA ALA A 926 9.85 -20.11 27.63
C ALA A 926 8.42 -20.08 28.18
N ILE A 927 7.48 -20.74 27.49
CA ILE A 927 6.08 -20.86 27.94
C ILE A 927 6.01 -21.70 29.23
N ALA A 928 6.77 -22.79 29.31
CA ALA A 928 6.85 -23.61 30.52
C ALA A 928 7.49 -22.87 31.72
N MET A 929 8.35 -21.87 31.49
CA MET A 929 8.88 -20.99 32.53
C MET A 929 7.86 -19.93 32.96
N LEU A 930 7.21 -19.26 32.00
CA LEU A 930 6.12 -18.30 32.23
C LEU A 930 5.02 -18.89 33.14
N HIS A 931 4.68 -20.17 32.91
CA HIS A 931 3.72 -20.88 33.76
C HIS A 931 4.23 -21.23 35.17
N LYS A 932 5.55 -21.36 35.41
CA LYS A 932 6.10 -21.56 36.77
C LYS A 932 6.07 -20.25 37.55
N ASP A 933 6.66 -19.20 36.98
CA ASP A 933 6.75 -17.87 37.58
C ASP A 933 5.34 -17.31 37.89
N GLY A 934 4.36 -17.56 37.01
CA GLY A 934 2.96 -17.22 37.24
C GLY A 934 2.24 -18.07 38.32
N ILE A 935 2.61 -19.34 38.49
CA ILE A 935 2.12 -20.18 39.59
C ILE A 935 2.72 -19.69 40.92
N GLU A 936 4.03 -19.45 40.96
CA GLU A 936 4.73 -18.98 42.16
C GLU A 936 4.17 -17.64 42.64
N PHE A 937 3.88 -16.71 41.72
CA PHE A 937 3.19 -15.46 42.04
C PHE A 937 1.77 -15.66 42.61
N ALA A 938 0.98 -16.57 42.04
CA ALA A 938 -0.39 -16.85 42.49
C ALA A 938 -0.50 -17.44 43.90
N PHE A 939 0.57 -18.08 44.39
CA PHE A 939 0.67 -18.67 45.74
C PHE A 939 1.67 -17.96 46.66
N LYS A 940 2.25 -16.83 46.23
CA LYS A 940 3.29 -16.09 46.97
C LYS A 940 2.80 -15.62 48.34
N GLU A 941 1.63 -14.97 48.38
CA GLU A 941 1.06 -14.39 49.59
C GLU A 941 -0.10 -15.25 50.11
N PRO A 942 -0.12 -15.62 51.41
CA PRO A 942 -1.18 -16.42 52.01
C PRO A 942 -2.51 -15.67 52.06
N SER A 943 -3.61 -16.37 52.40
CA SER A 943 -4.93 -15.72 52.46
C SER A 943 -5.00 -14.67 53.58
N PRO A 944 -5.39 -13.41 53.29
CA PRO A 944 -5.60 -12.40 54.33
C PRO A 944 -6.80 -12.71 55.23
N GLN A 945 -7.61 -13.71 54.87
CA GLN A 945 -8.80 -14.15 55.61
C GLN A 945 -8.55 -15.45 56.41
N GLY A 946 -7.31 -15.92 56.51
CA GLY A 946 -6.91 -17.07 57.34
C GLY A 946 -6.98 -18.44 56.64
N GLU A 947 -6.69 -19.51 57.39
CA GLU A 947 -6.60 -20.87 56.86
C GLU A 947 -7.93 -21.36 56.24
N GLY A 948 -7.86 -21.90 55.03
CA GLY A 948 -9.01 -22.43 54.27
C GLY A 948 -9.60 -21.48 53.24
N ASN A 949 -9.26 -20.18 53.31
CA ASN A 949 -9.63 -19.16 52.31
C ASN A 949 -8.61 -19.07 51.16
N PRO A 950 -8.97 -18.50 49.99
CA PRO A 950 -8.07 -18.42 48.83
C PRO A 950 -6.85 -17.52 49.09
N PRO A 951 -5.65 -17.88 48.56
CA PRO A 951 -4.48 -17.00 48.52
C PRO A 951 -4.80 -15.65 47.85
N LEU A 952 -4.11 -14.58 48.27
CA LEU A 952 -4.35 -13.22 47.78
C LEU A 952 -4.32 -13.11 46.25
N ASN A 953 -3.36 -13.79 45.62
CA ASN A 953 -3.10 -13.70 44.19
C ASN A 953 -3.78 -14.80 43.35
N LEU A 954 -4.69 -15.60 43.93
CA LEU A 954 -5.25 -16.78 43.26
C LEU A 954 -5.95 -16.46 41.93
N ALA A 955 -6.57 -15.28 41.83
CA ALA A 955 -7.23 -14.79 40.61
C ALA A 955 -6.26 -14.61 39.42
N PHE A 956 -4.96 -14.46 39.65
CA PHE A 956 -3.96 -14.39 38.58
C PHE A 956 -3.94 -15.66 37.69
N LEU A 957 -4.44 -16.80 38.19
CA LEU A 957 -4.55 -18.03 37.40
C LEU A 957 -5.56 -17.94 36.24
N ASP A 958 -6.58 -17.06 36.33
CA ASP A 958 -7.51 -16.78 35.21
C ASP A 958 -6.84 -15.93 34.11
N ILE A 959 -5.79 -15.17 34.43
CA ILE A 959 -4.95 -14.45 33.46
C ILE A 959 -3.94 -15.43 32.85
N LEU A 960 -3.30 -16.25 33.69
CA LEU A 960 -2.33 -17.27 33.29
C LEU A 960 -2.95 -18.36 32.39
N SER A 961 -4.27 -18.59 32.46
CA SER A 961 -4.96 -19.55 31.60
C SER A 961 -4.87 -19.22 30.11
N GLU A 962 -4.72 -17.95 29.73
CA GLU A 962 -4.63 -17.54 28.31
C GLU A 962 -3.38 -18.07 27.60
N PHE A 963 -2.30 -18.34 28.35
CA PHE A 963 -1.07 -18.96 27.86
C PHE A 963 -1.17 -20.49 27.75
N SER A 964 -2.10 -21.12 28.49
CA SER A 964 -2.21 -22.59 28.57
C SER A 964 -2.65 -23.26 27.25
N SER A 965 -3.10 -22.48 26.26
CA SER A 965 -3.35 -22.92 24.89
C SER A 965 -2.06 -23.18 24.09
N LYS A 966 -0.93 -22.56 24.49
CA LYS A 966 0.37 -22.65 23.81
C LYS A 966 1.31 -23.74 24.38
N LEU A 967 0.99 -24.30 25.55
CA LEU A 967 1.69 -25.45 26.12
C LEU A 967 1.41 -26.74 25.33
N LEU A 968 2.46 -27.49 24.97
CA LEU A 968 2.31 -28.82 24.39
C LEU A 968 1.68 -29.79 25.40
N ARG A 969 1.02 -30.84 24.89
CA ARG A 969 0.37 -31.92 25.68
C ARG A 969 1.31 -32.59 26.72
N GLN A 970 2.62 -32.60 26.48
CA GLN A 970 3.62 -33.07 27.45
C GLN A 970 3.81 -32.06 28.60
N ASP A 971 4.04 -30.80 28.28
CA ASP A 971 4.39 -29.77 29.27
C ASP A 971 3.19 -29.35 30.11
N LYS A 972 1.96 -29.48 29.59
CA LYS A 972 0.74 -29.41 30.41
C LYS A 972 0.79 -30.34 31.62
N LYS A 973 1.30 -31.57 31.46
CA LYS A 973 1.48 -32.51 32.58
C LYS A 973 2.58 -32.05 33.53
N THR A 974 3.70 -31.53 33.01
CA THR A 974 4.81 -30.99 33.82
C THR A 974 4.39 -29.77 34.65
N VAL A 975 3.66 -28.82 34.05
CA VAL A 975 3.13 -27.62 34.72
C VAL A 975 2.04 -28.01 35.73
N HIS A 976 1.19 -28.99 35.43
CA HIS A 976 0.21 -29.50 36.38
C HIS A 976 0.87 -30.15 37.61
N LEU A 977 1.92 -30.96 37.43
CA LEU A 977 2.74 -31.52 38.51
C LEU A 977 3.53 -30.46 39.29
N TYR A 978 3.75 -29.29 38.70
CA TYR A 978 4.32 -28.13 39.41
C TYR A 978 3.26 -27.45 40.28
N LEU A 979 2.08 -27.20 39.73
CA LEU A 979 0.91 -26.65 40.43
C LEU A 979 0.52 -27.49 41.67
N GLU A 980 0.60 -28.82 41.59
CA GLU A 980 0.35 -29.74 42.70
C GLU A 980 1.31 -29.59 43.89
N ARG A 981 2.44 -28.88 43.74
CA ARG A 981 3.34 -28.57 44.87
C ARG A 981 2.82 -27.43 45.76
N PHE A 982 1.95 -26.58 45.21
CA PHE A 982 1.38 -25.41 45.88
C PHE A 982 -0.09 -25.64 46.30
N MET A 983 -0.82 -26.50 45.58
CA MET A 983 -2.19 -26.89 45.95
C MET A 983 -2.20 -27.90 47.11
N THR A 984 -2.88 -27.59 48.21
CA THR A 984 -3.22 -28.61 49.21
C THR A 984 -4.41 -29.47 48.75
N PHE A 985 -4.55 -30.66 49.34
CA PHE A 985 -5.69 -31.55 49.09
C PHE A 985 -7.05 -30.90 49.41
N GLN A 986 -7.10 -29.99 50.39
CA GLN A 986 -8.31 -29.24 50.71
C GLN A 986 -8.66 -28.24 49.60
N MET A 987 -7.68 -27.49 49.09
CA MET A 987 -7.88 -26.52 48.00
C MET A 987 -8.41 -27.19 46.73
N ALA A 988 -7.90 -28.38 46.39
CA ALA A 988 -8.37 -29.16 45.24
C ALA A 988 -9.84 -29.65 45.35
N LEU A 989 -10.38 -29.70 46.57
CA LEU A 989 -11.78 -30.07 46.85
C LEU A 989 -12.76 -28.88 46.86
N GLN A 990 -12.28 -27.64 46.99
CA GLN A 990 -13.15 -26.46 47.04
C GLN A 990 -13.90 -26.22 45.72
N ARG A 991 -15.14 -25.70 45.81
CA ARG A 991 -16.05 -25.51 44.66
C ARG A 991 -16.82 -24.19 44.67
N GLU A 992 -16.43 -23.27 45.54
CA GLU A 992 -17.02 -21.91 45.63
C GLU A 992 -16.40 -21.00 44.54
N ASP A 993 -17.12 -19.96 44.13
CA ASP A 993 -16.74 -19.12 42.98
C ASP A 993 -15.42 -18.36 43.17
N CYS A 994 -14.97 -18.16 44.40
CA CYS A 994 -13.65 -17.62 44.74
C CYS A 994 -12.49 -18.57 44.42
N TRP A 995 -12.76 -19.88 44.30
CA TRP A 995 -11.79 -20.91 43.87
C TRP A 995 -11.85 -21.22 42.37
N LEU A 996 -12.79 -20.60 41.63
CA LEU A 996 -12.95 -20.82 40.19
C LEU A 996 -11.66 -20.61 39.36
N PRO A 997 -10.79 -19.60 39.62
CA PRO A 997 -9.54 -19.42 38.86
C PRO A 997 -8.63 -20.66 38.89
N LEU A 998 -8.52 -21.30 40.06
CA LEU A 998 -7.75 -22.53 40.24
C LEU A 998 -8.37 -23.72 39.49
N ILE A 999 -9.70 -23.81 39.50
CA ILE A 999 -10.45 -24.86 38.81
C ILE A 999 -10.30 -24.71 37.29
N SER A 1000 -10.52 -23.51 36.76
CA SER A 1000 -10.37 -23.17 35.33
C SER A 1000 -8.96 -23.48 34.82
N TYR A 1001 -7.93 -22.98 35.51
CA TYR A 1001 -6.53 -23.18 35.14
C TYR A 1001 -6.10 -24.65 35.23
N ARG A 1002 -6.49 -25.39 36.27
CA ARG A 1002 -6.21 -26.83 36.36
C ARG A 1002 -6.91 -27.59 35.22
N ASN A 1003 -8.15 -27.23 34.89
CA ASN A 1003 -8.89 -27.87 33.81
C ASN A 1003 -8.24 -27.61 32.43
N SER A 1004 -7.72 -26.42 32.13
CA SER A 1004 -7.07 -26.14 30.84
C SER A 1004 -5.72 -26.86 30.65
N LEU A 1005 -5.06 -27.24 31.75
CA LEU A 1005 -3.92 -28.16 31.76
C LEU A 1005 -4.35 -29.63 31.62
N GLN A 1006 -5.48 -30.02 32.22
CA GLN A 1006 -6.01 -31.39 32.20
C GLN A 1006 -6.76 -31.78 30.91
N ALA A 1007 -7.29 -30.81 30.14
CA ALA A 1007 -8.08 -31.01 28.92
C ALA A 1007 -7.30 -31.55 27.69
N GLY A 1008 -6.22 -32.29 27.92
CA GLY A 1008 -5.48 -33.10 26.94
C GLY A 1008 -5.36 -34.57 27.35
N GLY A 1009 -6.23 -35.05 28.24
CA GLY A 1009 -6.32 -36.45 28.65
C GLY A 1009 -7.35 -37.22 27.81
N ASP A 1010 -6.85 -38.22 27.08
CA ASP A 1010 -7.54 -39.48 26.73
C ASP A 1010 -8.93 -39.42 26.06
N ASP A 1011 -9.01 -39.07 24.76
CA ASP A 1011 -10.09 -39.56 23.86
C ASP A 1011 -9.72 -39.70 22.34
N ASP A 1012 -8.44 -39.62 21.97
CA ASP A 1012 -7.98 -39.71 20.55
C ASP A 1012 -7.63 -41.15 20.08
N THR A 1013 -8.20 -42.18 20.70
CA THR A 1013 -7.89 -43.58 20.35
C THR A 1013 -9.13 -44.46 20.21
N MET A 1014 -10.12 -44.03 19.43
CA MET A 1014 -11.04 -44.90 18.66
C MET A 1014 -11.90 -44.07 17.67
N SER A 1015 -11.71 -44.34 16.37
CA SER A 1015 -12.65 -44.18 15.24
C SER A 1015 -12.19 -43.30 14.06
N VAL A 1016 -11.62 -43.98 13.05
CA VAL A 1016 -11.78 -43.56 11.65
C VAL A 1016 -12.95 -44.37 11.09
N MET A 1017 -14.15 -43.78 11.00
CA MET A 1017 -15.20 -44.16 10.02
C MET A 1017 -16.42 -43.23 10.05
N SER A 1018 -16.68 -42.60 8.90
CA SER A 1018 -18.01 -42.27 8.31
C SER A 1018 -19.22 -41.96 9.23
N GLY A 1019 -19.56 -40.67 9.33
CA GLY A 1019 -20.70 -40.10 8.59
C GLY A 1019 -22.16 -40.28 9.07
N TYR A 1020 -22.99 -39.29 8.68
CA TYR A 1020 -24.47 -39.29 8.62
C TYR A 1020 -25.28 -39.18 9.95
N SER A 1021 -25.87 -37.99 10.11
CA SER A 1021 -27.20 -37.64 10.67
C SER A 1021 -27.98 -38.63 11.56
N SER A 1022 -28.41 -38.20 12.75
CA SER A 1022 -29.77 -37.59 12.90
C SER A 1022 -30.21 -37.22 14.34
N ARG A 1023 -31.17 -36.29 14.40
CA ARG A 1023 -31.98 -35.76 15.52
C ARG A 1023 -32.21 -36.67 16.74
N GLY A 1024 -32.27 -36.08 17.96
CA GLY A 1024 -33.21 -36.59 19.00
C GLY A 1024 -33.03 -36.21 20.48
N SER A 1025 -33.69 -35.13 20.94
CA SER A 1025 -34.21 -34.88 22.30
C SER A 1025 -33.29 -34.86 23.56
N SER A 1026 -33.56 -33.88 24.43
CA SER A 1026 -33.14 -33.84 25.84
C SER A 1026 -33.96 -34.82 26.72
N ILE A 1027 -33.43 -35.23 27.90
CA ILE A 1027 -34.05 -35.12 29.25
C ILE A 1027 -33.35 -35.98 30.35
N ARG A 1028 -32.63 -35.30 31.26
CA ARG A 1028 -32.79 -35.37 32.74
C ARG A 1028 -32.41 -36.62 33.59
N SER A 1029 -31.14 -36.65 33.99
CA SER A 1029 -30.66 -36.62 35.41
C SER A 1029 -30.46 -37.88 36.32
N LYS A 1030 -29.47 -37.72 37.23
CA LYS A 1030 -29.34 -38.19 38.64
C LYS A 1030 -28.98 -39.67 38.99
N LYS A 1031 -27.82 -39.80 39.68
CA LYS A 1031 -27.48 -40.69 40.85
C LYS A 1031 -27.60 -42.22 40.65
N ALA A 1032 -26.64 -43.10 40.99
CA ALA A 1032 -25.83 -43.14 42.22
C ALA A 1032 -24.66 -44.15 42.19
N LYS A 1033 -23.70 -43.97 43.11
CA LYS A 1033 -22.67 -44.93 43.61
C LYS A 1033 -23.28 -45.91 44.67
N PRO A 1034 -22.57 -46.90 45.27
CA PRO A 1034 -21.23 -47.49 44.99
C PRO A 1034 -21.13 -49.06 45.16
N ALA A 1035 -19.87 -49.57 45.13
CA ALA A 1035 -19.29 -50.60 46.06
C ALA A 1035 -19.11 -52.09 45.63
N SER A 1036 -17.83 -52.49 45.50
CA SER A 1036 -17.10 -53.65 46.12
C SER A 1036 -17.88 -54.81 46.76
N THR A 1037 -17.46 -56.11 46.77
CA THR A 1037 -16.18 -56.81 46.43
C THR A 1037 -16.38 -58.34 46.50
N GLY A 1038 -15.55 -59.22 45.86
CA GLY A 1038 -15.72 -60.68 46.12
C GLY A 1038 -14.85 -61.80 45.45
N LYS A 1039 -13.51 -61.80 45.61
CA LYS A 1039 -12.59 -62.98 45.86
C LYS A 1039 -12.78 -64.40 45.21
N ARG A 1040 -11.62 -65.04 44.92
CA ARG A 1040 -11.31 -66.51 44.71
C ARG A 1040 -11.58 -67.10 43.30
N LYS A 1041 -10.83 -68.10 42.78
CA LYS A 1041 -9.53 -68.71 43.19
C LYS A 1041 -8.83 -69.38 41.97
N LEU A 1042 -7.51 -69.55 42.05
CA LEU A 1042 -6.70 -70.53 41.29
C LEU A 1042 -6.81 -71.93 41.96
N PRO A 1043 -6.38 -73.03 41.31
CA PRO A 1043 -4.94 -73.36 41.22
C PRO A 1043 -4.48 -73.44 39.73
N GLU A 1044 -3.36 -74.04 39.29
CA GLU A 1044 -2.35 -74.91 39.92
C GLU A 1044 -0.93 -74.67 39.34
N GLU A 1045 0.02 -75.58 39.58
CA GLU A 1045 1.49 -75.42 39.50
C GLU A 1045 2.12 -76.38 38.45
N GLU A 1046 3.42 -76.38 38.09
CA GLU A 1046 4.70 -75.91 38.69
C GLU A 1046 5.68 -75.45 37.54
N SER A 1047 7.00 -75.20 37.60
CA SER A 1047 8.18 -75.34 38.52
C SER A 1047 9.32 -74.37 38.05
N SER A 1048 10.49 -74.12 38.69
CA SER A 1048 10.91 -74.11 40.11
C SER A 1048 12.33 -73.47 40.28
N SER A 1049 12.53 -72.58 41.26
CA SER A 1049 13.84 -72.16 41.87
C SER A 1049 14.83 -71.30 41.02
N CYS A 1050 15.68 -70.42 41.59
CA CYS A 1050 15.90 -69.99 42.99
C CYS A 1050 16.37 -68.51 43.10
N SER A 1051 16.51 -67.98 44.33
CA SER A 1051 16.96 -66.62 44.70
C SER A 1051 18.46 -66.56 45.13
N THR A 1052 19.12 -65.48 45.60
CA THR A 1052 18.76 -64.09 46.01
C THR A 1052 20.01 -63.16 45.98
N ASP A 1053 19.83 -61.86 46.22
CA ASP A 1053 20.67 -60.93 47.03
C ASP A 1053 21.93 -60.16 46.53
N ALA A 1054 21.93 -58.88 46.95
CA ALA A 1054 23.01 -58.03 47.51
C ALA A 1054 24.15 -57.38 46.68
N GLN A 1055 24.18 -56.05 46.81
CA GLN A 1055 25.13 -54.99 46.41
C GLN A 1055 26.62 -55.16 46.82
N VAL A 1056 27.55 -54.64 45.99
CA VAL A 1056 28.80 -53.91 46.39
C VAL A 1056 29.07 -52.76 45.38
N TRP A 1057 29.96 -51.80 45.69
CA TRP A 1057 30.14 -50.47 45.06
C TRP A 1057 31.36 -50.28 44.12
N MET A 1058 31.24 -49.26 43.24
CA MET A 1058 32.27 -48.28 42.75
C MET A 1058 33.55 -48.69 41.99
N ASN A 1059 33.59 -48.28 40.71
CA ASN A 1059 34.65 -47.53 39.98
C ASN A 1059 36.16 -47.68 40.35
N ARG A 1060 37.03 -47.93 39.33
CA ARG A 1060 37.79 -46.88 38.57
C ARG A 1060 39.03 -47.42 37.77
N GLU A 1061 39.10 -47.13 36.46
CA GLU A 1061 40.30 -47.11 35.55
C GLU A 1061 41.11 -48.45 35.35
N GLN A 1062 41.87 -48.72 34.26
CA GLN A 1062 42.20 -48.02 32.99
C GLN A 1062 42.67 -49.00 31.85
N ASN A 1063 42.34 -48.68 30.58
CA ASN A 1063 43.12 -48.85 29.32
C ASN A 1063 43.75 -50.20 28.82
N VAL A 1064 43.33 -50.70 27.63
CA VAL A 1064 44.14 -51.39 26.56
C VAL A 1064 43.51 -51.14 25.15
N GLN A 1065 44.29 -51.25 24.05
CA GLN A 1065 44.10 -50.62 22.72
C GLN A 1065 43.66 -51.52 21.51
N THR A 1066 42.96 -50.91 20.51
CA THR A 1066 43.11 -51.03 19.00
C THR A 1066 42.79 -52.37 18.27
N PRO A 1067 42.50 -52.42 16.92
CA PRO A 1067 42.83 -51.55 15.73
C PRO A 1067 41.65 -50.68 15.17
N VAL A 1068 41.77 -49.57 14.39
CA VAL A 1068 42.68 -49.07 13.27
C VAL A 1068 42.24 -49.58 11.86
N MET A 1069 42.04 -48.80 10.77
CA MET A 1069 42.15 -47.36 10.37
C MET A 1069 41.25 -47.06 9.09
N MET A 1070 40.70 -45.85 8.79
CA MET A 1070 41.19 -44.64 8.03
C MET A 1070 41.47 -44.81 6.51
N PRO A 1071 41.55 -43.75 5.63
CA PRO A 1071 41.56 -42.28 5.87
C PRO A 1071 40.70 -41.37 4.91
N SER A 1072 40.77 -40.05 5.12
CA SER A 1072 40.38 -38.96 4.18
C SER A 1072 41.59 -38.06 3.82
N PRO A 1073 41.44 -37.08 2.90
CA PRO A 1073 42.28 -35.86 2.89
C PRO A 1073 41.47 -34.55 2.68
N HIS A 1074 42.07 -33.36 2.66
CA HIS A 1074 42.78 -32.63 3.73
C HIS A 1074 42.78 -31.12 3.39
N LEU A 1075 42.89 -30.23 4.40
CA LEU A 1075 43.06 -28.78 4.24
C LEU A 1075 44.53 -28.36 4.51
N THR A 1076 44.94 -27.21 3.98
CA THR A 1076 46.21 -26.53 4.31
C THR A 1076 46.01 -25.00 4.39
N SER A 1077 46.88 -24.32 5.16
CA SER A 1077 46.82 -22.89 5.47
C SER A 1077 48.23 -22.29 5.60
N THR A 1078 48.40 -21.02 5.24
CA THR A 1078 49.54 -20.17 5.58
C THR A 1078 49.15 -18.68 5.51
N VAL A 1079 49.90 -17.80 6.18
CA VAL A 1079 49.53 -16.39 6.45
C VAL A 1079 50.65 -15.43 5.99
N LEU A 1080 50.28 -14.15 5.74
CA LEU A 1080 51.06 -12.89 5.82
C LEU A 1080 51.32 -12.09 4.51
N ARG A 1081 51.22 -10.75 4.68
CA ARG A 1081 51.77 -9.61 3.89
C ARG A 1081 50.96 -8.91 2.78
N ASP A 1082 50.50 -7.72 3.15
CA ASP A 1082 50.58 -6.45 2.41
C ASP A 1082 52.04 -5.89 2.35
N PRO A 1083 52.38 -4.75 1.66
CA PRO A 1083 51.54 -3.81 0.88
C PRO A 1083 52.11 -3.32 -0.50
N LYS A 1084 51.31 -2.51 -1.23
CA LYS A 1084 51.63 -1.25 -1.98
C LYS A 1084 51.14 -1.11 -3.44
N LYS A 1085 50.84 0.16 -3.80
CA LYS A 1085 50.32 0.71 -5.08
C LYS A 1085 51.29 0.60 -6.27
N MET A 1086 50.76 0.52 -7.50
CA MET A 1086 51.13 1.35 -8.69
C MET A 1086 50.11 1.22 -9.85
N ARG A 1087 50.11 2.22 -10.75
CA ARG A 1087 49.36 2.39 -12.04
C ARG A 1087 50.43 2.69 -13.14
N PRO A 1088 50.16 2.89 -14.46
CA PRO A 1088 48.91 2.82 -15.25
C PRO A 1088 49.03 1.99 -16.57
N GLU A 1089 48.03 2.11 -17.47
CA GLU A 1089 48.08 1.89 -18.96
C GLU A 1089 48.33 0.43 -19.48
N GLU A 1090 47.93 -0.01 -20.69
CA GLU A 1090 47.25 0.64 -21.84
C GLU A 1090 46.32 -0.35 -22.65
N SER A 1091 45.60 0.20 -23.63
CA SER A 1091 44.61 -0.34 -24.60
C SER A 1091 44.88 -1.68 -25.34
N TYR A 1092 43.85 -2.52 -25.57
CA TYR A 1092 43.23 -2.78 -26.92
C TYR A 1092 41.99 -3.74 -26.89
N MET A 1093 41.26 -3.88 -28.01
CA MET A 1093 40.04 -4.71 -28.15
C MET A 1093 40.28 -6.20 -28.49
N GLY A 1094 39.35 -7.08 -28.09
CA GLY A 1094 39.22 -8.45 -28.59
C GLY A 1094 37.86 -9.11 -28.25
N VAL A 1095 37.14 -9.64 -29.25
CA VAL A 1095 35.83 -10.32 -29.12
C VAL A 1095 36.03 -11.84 -29.02
N TYR A 1096 35.30 -12.58 -28.16
CA TYR A 1096 34.84 -13.95 -28.45
C TYR A 1096 33.66 -14.47 -27.58
N GLN A 1097 32.65 -15.00 -28.29
CA GLN A 1097 31.68 -16.09 -27.99
C GLN A 1097 31.04 -16.31 -26.60
N HIS A 1098 29.70 -16.51 -26.64
CA HIS A 1098 28.89 -17.09 -25.57
C HIS A 1098 29.13 -18.59 -25.34
N HIS A 1099 28.91 -19.03 -24.10
CA HIS A 1099 28.36 -20.35 -23.78
C HIS A 1099 27.11 -20.18 -22.90
N HIS A 1100 26.07 -20.97 -23.17
CA HIS A 1100 24.84 -20.96 -22.38
C HIS A 1100 24.97 -21.91 -21.18
N GLN A 1101 24.56 -21.44 -20.01
CA GLN A 1101 24.08 -22.28 -18.91
C GLN A 1101 22.69 -21.80 -18.50
N THR A 1102 21.78 -22.75 -18.30
CA THR A 1102 20.40 -22.51 -17.89
C THR A 1102 20.27 -22.52 -16.36
N PRO A 1103 19.82 -21.44 -15.71
CA PRO A 1103 19.40 -21.48 -14.30
C PRO A 1103 18.07 -22.23 -14.15
N MET A 1104 17.91 -22.99 -13.06
CA MET A 1104 16.61 -23.52 -12.65
C MET A 1104 15.74 -22.44 -11.97
N ASP A 1105 14.45 -22.74 -11.82
CA ASP A 1105 13.48 -21.90 -11.13
C ASP A 1105 13.87 -21.53 -9.69
N TYR A 1106 13.81 -20.23 -9.41
CA TYR A 1106 13.77 -19.64 -8.06
C TYR A 1106 12.75 -18.49 -7.96
N ASN A 1107 11.97 -18.26 -9.02
CA ASN A 1107 11.27 -16.99 -9.26
C ASN A 1107 9.80 -17.00 -8.77
N THR A 1108 9.10 -18.12 -8.95
CA THR A 1108 7.64 -18.23 -8.72
C THR A 1108 7.23 -18.02 -7.26
N GLN A 1109 8.02 -18.45 -6.28
CA GLN A 1109 7.75 -18.18 -4.86
C GLN A 1109 7.92 -16.70 -4.50
N VAL A 1110 8.89 -16.01 -5.11
CA VAL A 1110 9.13 -14.59 -4.87
C VAL A 1110 8.00 -13.74 -5.47
N THR A 1111 7.55 -14.05 -6.69
CA THR A 1111 6.42 -13.36 -7.33
C THR A 1111 5.12 -13.48 -6.53
N TRP A 1112 4.82 -14.66 -5.97
CA TRP A 1112 3.62 -14.84 -5.14
C TRP A 1112 3.68 -14.06 -3.82
N MET A 1113 4.82 -14.07 -3.11
CA MET A 1113 4.98 -13.26 -1.90
C MET A 1113 4.89 -11.76 -2.19
N LEU A 1114 5.42 -11.29 -3.33
CA LEU A 1114 5.28 -9.90 -3.76
C LEU A 1114 3.82 -9.52 -4.10
N ALA A 1115 3.09 -10.39 -4.79
CA ALA A 1115 1.67 -10.14 -5.12
C ALA A 1115 0.77 -10.13 -3.88
N GLN A 1116 0.98 -11.08 -2.95
CA GLN A 1116 0.22 -11.14 -1.69
C GLN A 1116 0.55 -9.95 -0.77
N ARG A 1117 1.81 -9.51 -0.75
CA ARG A 1117 2.25 -8.28 -0.09
C ARG A 1117 1.59 -7.04 -0.69
N GLN A 1118 1.57 -6.90 -2.02
CA GLN A 1118 0.89 -5.79 -2.70
C GLN A 1118 -0.62 -5.75 -2.40
N GLN A 1119 -1.30 -6.91 -2.30
CA GLN A 1119 -2.71 -6.94 -1.91
C GLN A 1119 -2.93 -6.54 -0.44
N ALA A 1120 -2.04 -6.91 0.48
CA ALA A 1120 -2.09 -6.46 1.87
C ALA A 1120 -1.81 -4.94 2.01
N GLU A 1121 -0.81 -4.44 1.28
CA GLU A 1121 -0.45 -3.02 1.25
C GLU A 1121 -1.58 -2.17 0.62
N ALA A 1122 -2.22 -2.66 -0.45
CA ALA A 1122 -3.39 -2.00 -1.05
C ALA A 1122 -4.61 -1.95 -0.10
N ARG A 1123 -4.92 -3.05 0.61
CA ARG A 1123 -5.97 -3.05 1.64
C ARG A 1123 -5.66 -2.05 2.76
N GLN A 1124 -4.40 -1.96 3.21
CA GLN A 1124 -4.01 -0.93 4.17
C GLN A 1124 -4.12 0.49 3.60
N GLN A 1125 -3.80 0.75 2.33
CA GLN A 1125 -4.01 2.07 1.72
C GLN A 1125 -5.50 2.43 1.61
N GLN A 1126 -6.37 1.49 1.28
CA GLN A 1126 -7.82 1.71 1.20
C GLN A 1126 -8.47 1.89 2.58
N GLU A 1127 -7.93 1.23 3.62
CA GLU A 1127 -8.22 1.61 5.01
C GLU A 1127 -7.72 3.03 5.31
N ARG A 1128 -6.45 3.36 5.01
CA ARG A 1128 -5.86 4.71 5.24
C ARG A 1128 -6.64 5.83 4.53
N ALA A 1129 -7.37 5.58 3.45
CA ALA A 1129 -8.29 6.57 2.87
C ALA A 1129 -9.44 6.97 3.84
N ASN A 1130 -10.06 5.98 4.48
CA ASN A 1130 -11.47 6.06 4.88
C ASN A 1130 -11.84 7.01 6.05
N MET A 1131 -10.90 7.42 6.92
CA MET A 1131 -11.15 8.42 7.97
C MET A 1131 -10.42 9.76 7.78
N GLN A 1132 -9.44 9.89 6.87
CA GLN A 1132 -8.99 11.24 6.43
C GLN A 1132 -10.18 11.95 5.77
N TYR A 1133 -10.95 11.20 4.95
CA TYR A 1133 -12.28 11.59 4.50
C TYR A 1133 -13.21 12.06 5.64
N ALA A 1134 -13.27 11.32 6.77
CA ALA A 1134 -14.12 11.68 7.90
C ALA A 1134 -13.65 12.96 8.61
N LYS A 1135 -12.33 13.18 8.73
CA LYS A 1135 -11.73 14.38 9.35
C LYS A 1135 -12.01 15.64 8.52
N MET A 1136 -11.79 15.56 7.20
CA MET A 1136 -12.04 16.63 6.26
C MET A 1136 -13.55 16.94 6.15
N ARG A 1137 -14.39 15.90 6.11
CA ARG A 1137 -15.85 16.02 6.18
C ARG A 1137 -16.33 16.67 7.48
N SER A 1138 -15.70 16.42 8.62
CA SER A 1138 -16.07 17.03 9.90
C SER A 1138 -15.85 18.55 9.88
N HIS A 1139 -14.69 19.01 9.40
CA HIS A 1139 -14.40 20.43 9.24
C HIS A 1139 -15.35 21.10 8.23
N MET A 1140 -15.55 20.48 7.06
CA MET A 1140 -16.46 21.01 6.03
C MET A 1140 -17.92 21.07 6.52
N GLN A 1141 -18.39 20.08 7.29
CA GLN A 1141 -19.72 20.10 7.91
C GLN A 1141 -19.87 21.16 9.01
N HIS A 1142 -18.78 21.56 9.69
CA HIS A 1142 -18.79 22.68 10.63
C HIS A 1142 -18.78 24.05 9.93
N ALA A 1143 -18.07 24.18 8.80
CA ALA A 1143 -18.10 25.38 7.96
C ALA A 1143 -19.51 25.63 7.38
N ILE A 1144 -20.09 24.62 6.70
CA ILE A 1144 -21.44 24.69 6.10
C ILE A 1144 -22.51 25.06 7.14
N ARG A 1145 -22.39 24.56 8.39
CA ARG A 1145 -23.32 24.88 9.48
C ARG A 1145 -23.24 26.31 10.02
N ARG A 1146 -22.23 27.11 9.66
CA ARG A 1146 -22.17 28.55 10.02
C ARG A 1146 -22.86 29.45 8.98
N GLY A 1147 -23.20 28.96 7.79
CA GLY A 1147 -23.79 29.76 6.71
C GLY A 1147 -25.32 29.87 6.71
N SER A 1148 -26.05 28.87 7.23
CA SER A 1148 -27.52 28.78 7.09
C SER A 1148 -28.29 29.49 8.20
N GLY A 1149 -28.44 30.81 8.09
CA GLY A 1149 -29.28 31.62 8.97
C GLY A 1149 -30.59 32.08 8.32
N LEU A 1150 -31.73 31.59 8.84
CA LEU A 1150 -33.10 32.12 8.68
C LEU A 1150 -33.66 32.29 7.24
N MET A 1151 -34.58 31.41 6.86
CA MET A 1151 -35.96 31.82 6.49
C MET A 1151 -36.96 30.66 6.67
N GLU A 1152 -38.24 31.00 6.72
CA GLU A 1152 -39.34 30.15 7.22
C GLU A 1152 -40.13 29.44 6.07
N ASP A 1153 -41.14 28.66 6.46
CA ASP A 1153 -41.92 27.74 5.62
C ASP A 1153 -42.75 28.38 4.48
N ASP A 1154 -43.05 27.60 3.44
CA ASP A 1154 -44.44 27.36 2.97
C ASP A 1154 -44.54 26.24 1.90
N GLU A 1155 -45.54 25.36 2.06
CA GLU A 1155 -46.38 24.56 1.12
C GLU A 1155 -45.85 24.14 -0.31
N GLU A 1156 -46.15 22.95 -0.88
CA GLU A 1156 -46.87 21.72 -0.46
C GLU A 1156 -46.49 20.53 -1.41
N PRO A 1157 -47.01 19.27 -1.27
CA PRO A 1157 -46.33 18.07 -1.78
C PRO A 1157 -46.72 17.59 -3.20
N ILE A 1158 -45.89 16.69 -3.74
CA ILE A 1158 -46.26 15.73 -4.79
C ILE A 1158 -46.18 14.32 -4.19
N VAL A 1159 -47.16 13.46 -4.53
CA VAL A 1159 -47.51 12.22 -3.84
C VAL A 1159 -47.43 11.02 -4.81
N GLU A 1160 -47.30 9.81 -4.26
CA GLU A 1160 -47.23 8.50 -4.95
C GLU A 1160 -45.96 8.27 -5.82
N ASP A 1161 -45.28 7.13 -5.81
CA ASP A 1161 -45.56 5.86 -5.12
C ASP A 1161 -44.27 5.12 -4.73
N VAL A 1162 -44.08 4.82 -3.43
CA VAL A 1162 -43.05 3.89 -2.93
C VAL A 1162 -43.66 3.06 -1.80
N MET A 1163 -44.32 1.96 -2.19
CA MET A 1163 -44.94 1.01 -1.27
C MET A 1163 -43.89 0.26 -0.45
N MET A 1164 -43.71 0.70 0.79
CA MET A 1164 -43.05 -0.08 1.85
C MET A 1164 -43.94 -1.25 2.26
N SER A 1165 -43.40 -2.47 2.30
CA SER A 1165 -44.02 -3.61 2.98
C SER A 1165 -43.06 -4.22 3.99
N SER A 1166 -43.14 -3.72 5.23
CA SER A 1166 -42.50 -4.30 6.41
C SER A 1166 -43.53 -5.10 7.21
N GLU A 1167 -43.42 -6.42 7.23
CA GLU A 1167 -44.04 -7.27 8.26
C GLU A 1167 -42.99 -8.25 8.81
N ASP A 1168 -43.09 -8.52 10.11
CA ASP A 1168 -42.06 -9.22 10.87
C ASP A 1168 -41.95 -10.71 10.53
N ARG A 1169 -40.71 -11.21 10.49
CA ARG A 1169 -40.45 -12.61 10.83
C ARG A 1169 -39.04 -12.84 11.40
N LEU A 1170 -39.01 -13.01 12.73
CA LEU A 1170 -37.94 -13.71 13.43
C LEU A 1170 -38.01 -15.20 13.07
N GLU A 1171 -36.88 -15.82 12.69
CA GLU A 1171 -36.29 -17.00 13.36
C GLU A 1171 -35.02 -17.51 12.62
N ASP A 1172 -34.08 -18.02 13.44
CA ASP A 1172 -32.97 -18.94 13.15
C ASP A 1172 -31.89 -18.63 12.08
N LEU A 1173 -30.82 -18.03 12.61
CA LEU A 1173 -29.41 -18.20 12.27
C LEU A 1173 -29.03 -19.59 11.72
N ASN A 1174 -28.22 -19.63 10.65
CA ASN A 1174 -27.31 -20.75 10.36
C ASN A 1174 -26.14 -20.31 9.47
N GLU A 1175 -25.13 -19.65 10.06
CA GLU A 1175 -23.88 -19.31 9.37
C GLU A 1175 -22.95 -20.53 9.25
N GLY A 1176 -22.59 -20.90 8.03
CA GLY A 1176 -21.51 -21.85 7.79
C GLY A 1176 -20.17 -21.14 7.89
N MET A 1177 -19.39 -21.44 8.93
CA MET A 1177 -18.04 -20.90 9.10
C MET A 1177 -17.01 -21.73 8.32
N ASP A 1178 -16.60 -21.24 7.15
CA ASP A 1178 -15.34 -21.69 6.55
C ASP A 1178 -14.16 -21.17 7.40
N PHE A 1179 -13.33 -22.09 7.89
CA PHE A 1179 -12.35 -21.81 8.94
C PHE A 1179 -10.94 -21.66 8.36
N ASP A 1180 -10.63 -20.50 7.78
CA ASP A 1180 -9.25 -20.12 7.48
C ASP A 1180 -9.01 -18.61 7.62
N THR A 1181 -7.93 -18.24 8.30
CA THR A 1181 -7.48 -16.84 8.53
C THR A 1181 -8.45 -15.91 9.30
N MET A 1182 -8.61 -16.11 10.60
CA MET A 1182 -9.20 -15.08 11.48
C MET A 1182 -8.25 -13.88 11.65
N ASP A 1183 -8.47 -12.80 10.90
CA ASP A 1183 -8.03 -11.46 11.32
C ASP A 1183 -8.83 -11.04 12.57
N ILE A 1184 -8.16 -10.38 13.53
CA ILE A 1184 -8.76 -10.04 14.82
C ILE A 1184 -9.44 -8.68 14.73
N ASP A 1185 -10.76 -8.69 14.50
CA ASP A 1185 -11.58 -7.49 14.52
C ASP A 1185 -11.54 -6.77 15.88
N LEU A 1186 -11.35 -5.46 15.82
CA LEU A 1186 -11.51 -4.50 16.90
C LEU A 1186 -12.29 -3.31 16.32
N PRO A 1187 -13.13 -2.61 17.12
CA PRO A 1187 -13.79 -1.40 16.65
C PRO A 1187 -12.74 -0.41 16.12
N PRO A 1188 -12.91 0.18 14.91
CA PRO A 1188 -11.87 1.01 14.30
C PRO A 1188 -11.47 2.20 15.17
N SER A 1189 -10.26 2.17 15.76
CA SER A 1189 -9.73 3.29 16.53
C SER A 1189 -9.39 4.46 15.60
N LYS A 1190 -9.73 5.69 16.01
CA LYS A 1190 -9.45 6.91 15.24
C LYS A 1190 -7.96 7.06 14.92
N ASN A 1191 -7.10 6.65 15.84
CA ASN A 1191 -5.65 6.88 15.86
C ASN A 1191 -4.81 5.75 15.22
N ARG A 1192 -5.39 4.77 14.49
CA ARG A 1192 -4.62 3.75 13.75
C ARG A 1192 -3.75 4.34 12.60
N ARG A 1193 -3.70 5.68 12.47
CA ARG A 1193 -3.32 6.42 11.25
C ARG A 1193 -2.02 7.19 11.37
N GLU A 1194 -1.79 7.84 12.51
CA GLU A 1194 -0.57 8.61 12.78
C GLU A 1194 0.69 7.77 12.46
N ARG A 1195 0.66 6.46 12.72
CA ARG A 1195 1.72 5.49 12.37
C ARG A 1195 2.18 5.46 10.92
N SER A 1196 1.33 5.79 9.95
CA SER A 1196 1.68 5.61 8.53
C SER A 1196 2.43 6.78 7.88
N GLU A 1197 2.56 7.90 8.59
CA GLU A 1197 3.37 9.07 8.20
C GLU A 1197 4.72 9.12 8.97
N LEU A 1198 4.93 8.17 9.88
CA LEU A 1198 6.16 7.94 10.63
C LEU A 1198 7.13 6.98 9.91
N LYS A 1199 8.44 7.13 10.19
CA LYS A 1199 9.50 6.38 9.50
C LYS A 1199 9.39 4.85 9.70
N PRO A 1200 9.77 4.04 8.69
CA PRO A 1200 9.83 2.59 8.82
C PRO A 1200 10.93 2.17 9.80
N ASP A 1201 10.62 1.16 10.63
CA ASP A 1201 11.51 0.43 11.54
C ASP A 1201 12.62 1.21 12.27
N TYR A 1202 12.30 1.70 13.48
CA TYR A 1202 13.26 2.22 14.48
C TYR A 1202 14.36 1.21 14.92
N PHE A 1203 14.35 -0.02 14.40
CA PHE A 1203 15.11 -1.17 14.89
C PHE A 1203 15.76 -2.01 13.76
N ASP A 1204 15.94 -1.46 12.56
CA ASP A 1204 16.73 -2.10 11.49
C ASP A 1204 18.24 -1.94 11.80
N PRO A 1205 19.04 -3.02 11.84
CA PRO A 1205 20.50 -2.91 11.92
C PRO A 1205 21.12 -2.07 10.80
N SER A 1206 20.44 -1.97 9.65
CA SER A 1206 20.84 -1.09 8.54
C SER A 1206 20.61 0.39 8.88
N SER A 1207 19.55 0.72 9.62
CA SER A 1207 19.19 2.11 9.99
C SER A 1207 19.99 2.66 11.17
N ILE A 1208 20.95 1.89 11.69
CA ILE A 1208 22.03 2.40 12.55
C ILE A 1208 23.10 3.14 11.71
N MET A 1209 23.08 2.95 10.38
CA MET A 1209 23.98 3.59 9.41
C MET A 1209 23.20 4.21 8.23
N ASP A 1210 21.98 4.71 8.47
CA ASP A 1210 21.15 5.40 7.47
C ASP A 1210 20.95 6.86 7.92
N ASP A 1211 21.47 7.81 7.11
CA ASP A 1211 21.77 9.22 7.44
C ASP A 1211 20.60 10.08 7.93
N SER A 1212 19.38 9.53 7.96
CA SER A 1212 18.19 10.26 8.36
C SER A 1212 17.64 9.88 9.74
N VAL A 1213 18.11 8.79 10.36
CA VAL A 1213 17.66 8.38 11.72
C VAL A 1213 18.51 9.03 12.82
N LEU A 1214 19.69 9.51 12.45
CA LEU A 1214 20.57 10.35 13.25
C LEU A 1214 20.42 11.79 12.72
N ASN A 1215 20.38 12.81 13.59
CA ASN A 1215 20.38 14.23 13.16
C ASN A 1215 21.80 14.71 12.79
N VAL A 1216 22.53 13.85 12.06
CA VAL A 1216 23.92 14.01 11.60
C VAL A 1216 24.06 13.16 10.34
N SER A 1217 24.45 13.75 9.22
CA SER A 1217 24.87 12.98 8.04
C SER A 1217 26.17 12.24 8.36
N MET A 1218 26.20 10.91 8.24
CA MET A 1218 27.43 10.13 8.39
C MET A 1218 28.16 9.97 7.06
N PHE A 1219 28.50 11.10 6.42
CA PHE A 1219 29.80 11.39 5.79
C PHE A 1219 29.86 12.85 5.33
#